data_AF-A0A067H104-F1
#
_entry.id   AF-A0A067H104-F1
#
_cell.length_a   1.000
_cell.length_b   1.000
_cell.length_c   1.000
_cell.angle_alpha   90.00
_cell.angle_beta   90.00
_cell.angle_gamma   90.00
#
_symmetry.space_group_name_H-M   'P 1'
#
loop_
_entity.id
_entity.type
_entity.pdbx_description
1 polymer ?
#
loop_
_entity_poly.entity_id
_entity_poly.type
_entity_poly.pdbx_seq_one_letter_code
_entity_poly.pdbx_strand_id
1 'polypeptide(L)'
;MLRLSSTVPSQIRFLLQSLNEANADSVFRELCQFIEYGIEGSTMMLQTCMDHLNLHGTGLKNPQLESVVASVFKYIMDKPNFSTVFSQSVKITEINEQLLENLSDVLNLSLPERIGIGLALSDSENLDALMCGKNFCMAQIERLCANPVPMNSAEQIQNIIMFLQRSSDLSKHVDSLMQILSLLQSKDHTQFVLNPVLPDELHDATSLRDLDLFHECRDDDFDDILAEMEKEMSMGDVMNELGYGCSADASQCKEILSLFTPLTEITLSRILGAIARTHAGLEDNQNTFSTFTLALGCSTMSDLPPLSSWNVDVLVKAIKQLAPNTNWIRVVENLDYEGFYIPTEEAFSFFMSVYKYACQEPFPLHAVCGSVWKNTEGQLSFLRYAVASPPEVFTFAHSARQLPYVDAVPGLKLQSGQANHAWLCLDLLDVLCQLSEMGHASFARSMLEYPLKQCPEMLLLGMAHINTAYNLIQYEVSFAVFPMIIKSTMSNGMILHIWHVNPNIVLRGFVDAQNMEPDCTIRILEICQELKILSSVLEMIPSPFAIRLAVIASQKELVDLEKWLSINLSTYKDVFFEECLKFVKEVQFGRSQDFSAQPFHHSGALLNLYMEKIPVILKLLKAHIGLITSTKLSEEIEKFQAVVLDSTPRLQNGEAADSSTSEGYADDIEAEANSYFHQMFSGQLTIEAMVQMLARFKESSVKREHSIFECMIGNLFEEYRFFPKYPERQLRIAAVLF
;
A
#
# COMPACT_ATOMS: atom_id res chain seq x y z
N MET A 1 -18.21 -19.54 -23.76
CA MET A 1 -18.94 -19.27 -22.50
C MET A 1 -19.92 -20.40 -22.25
N LEU A 2 -19.58 -21.33 -21.37
CA LEU A 2 -20.51 -22.35 -20.88
C LEU A 2 -21.46 -21.64 -19.89
N ARG A 3 -22.77 -21.68 -20.14
CA ARG A 3 -23.75 -21.23 -19.15
C ARG A 3 -23.57 -22.08 -17.90
N LEU A 4 -23.10 -21.49 -16.80
CA LEU A 4 -23.14 -22.12 -15.49
C LEU A 4 -24.59 -22.56 -15.23
N SER A 5 -24.79 -23.86 -15.03
CA SER A 5 -26.11 -24.48 -14.92
C SER A 5 -26.80 -24.07 -13.61
N SER A 6 -28.14 -24.14 -13.59
CA SER A 6 -28.97 -23.94 -12.39
C SER A 6 -28.66 -24.91 -11.22
N THR A 7 -27.72 -25.83 -11.41
CA THR A 7 -27.25 -26.79 -10.40
C THR A 7 -26.12 -26.27 -9.53
N VAL A 8 -25.45 -25.18 -9.90
CA VAL A 8 -24.28 -24.63 -9.18
C VAL A 8 -24.66 -24.14 -7.76
N PRO A 9 -25.69 -23.29 -7.57
CA PRO A 9 -26.13 -22.90 -6.22
C PRO A 9 -26.55 -24.10 -5.35
N SER A 10 -27.13 -25.14 -5.96
CA SER A 10 -27.52 -26.36 -5.26
C SER A 10 -26.31 -27.17 -4.77
N GLN A 11 -25.23 -27.20 -5.57
CA GLN A 11 -23.98 -27.85 -5.20
C GLN A 11 -23.26 -27.07 -4.08
N ILE A 12 -23.22 -25.74 -4.18
CA ILE A 12 -22.64 -24.87 -3.15
C ILE A 12 -23.41 -25.03 -1.82
N ARG A 13 -24.74 -25.04 -1.89
CA ARG A 13 -25.62 -25.34 -0.74
C ARG A 13 -25.34 -26.70 -0.12
N PHE A 14 -25.10 -27.73 -0.94
CA PHE A 14 -24.76 -29.06 -0.45
C PHE A 14 -23.40 -29.08 0.28
N LEU A 15 -22.40 -28.38 -0.26
CA LEU A 15 -21.09 -28.24 0.39
C LEU A 15 -21.18 -27.52 1.73
N LEU A 16 -21.95 -26.42 1.80
CA LEU A 16 -22.18 -25.69 3.05
C LEU A 16 -22.98 -26.52 4.09
N GLN A 17 -23.92 -27.36 3.64
CA GLN A 17 -24.71 -28.24 4.52
C GLN A 17 -23.96 -29.47 5.02
N SER A 18 -22.95 -29.94 4.26
CA SER A 18 -22.14 -31.11 4.63
C SER A 18 -20.92 -30.76 5.49
N LEU A 19 -20.74 -29.47 5.82
CA LEU A 19 -19.59 -28.94 6.57
C LEU A 19 -19.49 -29.50 8.00
N ASN A 20 -18.28 -29.95 8.38
CA ASN A 20 -17.85 -30.36 9.71
C ASN A 20 -16.34 -30.09 9.91
N GLU A 21 -15.81 -30.29 11.12
CA GLU A 21 -14.40 -30.02 11.45
C GLU A 21 -13.41 -30.77 10.55
N ALA A 22 -13.75 -31.96 10.09
CA ALA A 22 -12.85 -32.80 9.30
C ALA A 22 -12.81 -32.44 7.82
N ASN A 23 -13.81 -31.71 7.30
CA ASN A 23 -13.91 -31.38 5.88
C ASN A 23 -13.88 -29.88 5.55
N ALA A 24 -13.71 -29.01 6.54
CA ALA A 24 -13.70 -27.56 6.37
C ALA A 24 -12.71 -27.07 5.28
N ASP A 25 -11.49 -27.60 5.26
CA ASP A 25 -10.48 -27.22 4.26
C ASP A 25 -10.81 -27.75 2.85
N SER A 26 -11.45 -28.93 2.76
CA SER A 26 -11.91 -29.45 1.46
C SER A 26 -13.03 -28.59 0.91
N VAL A 27 -14.02 -28.26 1.76
CA VAL A 27 -15.14 -27.41 1.39
C VAL A 27 -14.65 -26.02 1.00
N PHE A 28 -13.73 -25.42 1.75
CA PHE A 28 -13.11 -24.14 1.38
C PHE A 28 -12.47 -24.19 -0.02
N ARG A 29 -11.66 -25.21 -0.32
CA ARG A 29 -11.01 -25.37 -1.63
C ARG A 29 -12.01 -25.56 -2.76
N GLU A 30 -13.04 -26.37 -2.54
CA GLU A 30 -14.09 -26.60 -3.53
C GLU A 30 -14.92 -25.33 -3.77
N LEU A 31 -15.21 -24.54 -2.72
CA LEU A 31 -15.84 -23.23 -2.85
C LEU A 31 -14.96 -22.26 -3.65
N CYS A 32 -13.64 -22.28 -3.43
CA CYS A 32 -12.70 -21.45 -4.18
C CYS A 32 -12.60 -21.81 -5.66
N GLN A 33 -12.82 -23.07 -6.05
CA GLN A 33 -12.86 -23.47 -7.46
C GLN A 33 -14.00 -22.78 -8.21
N PHE A 34 -15.12 -22.44 -7.54
CA PHE A 34 -16.21 -21.73 -8.20
C PHE A 34 -15.83 -20.30 -8.63
N ILE A 35 -14.85 -19.69 -7.94
CA ILE A 35 -14.32 -18.36 -8.25
C ILE A 35 -13.50 -18.40 -9.54
N GLU A 36 -12.88 -19.54 -9.86
CA GLU A 36 -12.10 -19.73 -11.10
C GLU A 36 -12.98 -19.70 -12.36
N TYR A 37 -14.31 -19.86 -12.23
CA TYR A 37 -15.26 -19.70 -13.34
C TYR A 37 -15.57 -18.23 -13.68
N GLY A 38 -14.89 -17.27 -13.07
CA GLY A 38 -15.03 -15.84 -13.35
C GLY A 38 -16.17 -15.18 -12.59
N ILE A 39 -16.67 -14.06 -13.12
CA ILE A 39 -17.66 -13.19 -12.43
C ILE A 39 -18.94 -13.96 -12.11
N GLU A 40 -19.53 -14.69 -13.08
CA GLU A 40 -20.79 -15.43 -12.86
C GLU A 40 -20.67 -16.49 -11.75
N GLY A 41 -19.57 -17.26 -11.73
CA GLY A 41 -19.34 -18.28 -10.70
C GLY A 41 -19.11 -17.67 -9.31
N SER A 42 -18.34 -16.59 -9.26
CA SER A 42 -18.08 -15.83 -8.02
C SER A 42 -19.35 -15.19 -7.46
N THR A 43 -20.17 -14.60 -8.33
CA THR A 43 -21.45 -13.96 -7.95
C THR A 43 -22.43 -15.00 -7.40
N MET A 44 -22.59 -16.14 -8.08
CA MET A 44 -23.48 -17.22 -7.62
C MET A 44 -23.01 -17.82 -6.30
N MET A 45 -21.70 -17.99 -6.13
CA MET A 45 -21.12 -18.54 -4.90
C MET A 45 -21.33 -17.58 -3.73
N LEU A 46 -20.95 -16.32 -3.90
CA LEU A 46 -21.09 -15.32 -2.86
C LEU A 46 -22.56 -15.09 -2.49
N GLN A 47 -23.46 -15.04 -3.48
CA GLN A 47 -24.89 -14.97 -3.24
C GLN A 47 -25.40 -16.17 -2.44
N THR A 48 -24.99 -17.39 -2.79
CA THR A 48 -25.41 -18.61 -2.06
C THR A 48 -24.87 -18.63 -0.63
N CYS A 49 -23.62 -18.20 -0.42
CA CYS A 49 -23.03 -18.06 0.92
C CYS A 49 -23.79 -17.03 1.77
N MET A 50 -24.17 -15.89 1.18
CA MET A 50 -24.95 -14.84 1.82
C MET A 50 -26.36 -15.31 2.21
N ASP A 51 -27.04 -16.01 1.30
CA ASP A 51 -28.34 -16.63 1.57
C ASP A 51 -28.26 -17.65 2.71
N HIS A 52 -27.15 -18.39 2.81
CA HIS A 52 -26.92 -19.37 3.87
C HIS A 52 -26.59 -18.78 5.24
N LEU A 53 -26.00 -17.58 5.28
CA LEU A 53 -25.69 -16.87 6.52
C LEU A 53 -26.94 -16.26 7.19
N ASN A 54 -28.09 -16.19 6.50
CA ASN A 54 -29.38 -15.72 7.03
C ASN A 54 -29.27 -14.44 7.87
N LEU A 55 -28.99 -13.31 7.22
CA LEU A 55 -28.85 -11.98 7.83
C LEU A 55 -30.14 -11.43 8.51
N HIS A 56 -31.26 -12.18 8.50
CA HIS A 56 -32.54 -11.78 9.08
C HIS A 56 -33.12 -12.67 10.19
N GLY A 57 -32.35 -13.61 10.75
CA GLY A 57 -32.59 -14.02 12.14
C GLY A 57 -32.77 -15.50 12.47
N THR A 58 -32.37 -15.80 13.71
CA THR A 58 -32.74 -16.94 14.55
C THR A 58 -32.58 -18.34 13.94
N GLY A 59 -31.34 -18.83 13.84
CA GLY A 59 -31.09 -20.25 13.63
C GLY A 59 -29.60 -20.60 13.76
N LEU A 60 -29.21 -21.15 14.92
CA LEU A 60 -27.94 -21.86 15.21
C LEU A 60 -26.68 -21.30 14.52
N LYS A 61 -25.93 -20.45 15.26
CA LYS A 61 -24.56 -20.06 14.89
C LYS A 61 -23.70 -21.32 14.74
N ASN A 62 -23.33 -21.67 13.51
CA ASN A 62 -22.33 -22.69 13.26
C ASN A 62 -20.98 -21.98 13.05
N PRO A 63 -20.09 -21.94 14.07
CA PRO A 63 -18.84 -21.16 14.00
C PRO A 63 -17.91 -21.65 12.88
N GLN A 64 -18.01 -22.91 12.47
CA GLN A 64 -17.23 -23.45 11.34
C GLN A 64 -17.76 -22.93 10.01
N LEU A 65 -19.07 -22.80 9.87
CA LEU A 65 -19.69 -22.21 8.67
C LEU A 65 -19.30 -20.74 8.53
N GLU A 66 -19.39 -19.97 9.62
CA GLU A 66 -18.96 -18.57 9.68
C GLU A 66 -17.47 -18.45 9.30
N SER A 67 -16.61 -19.33 9.85
CA SER A 67 -15.18 -19.34 9.54
C SER A 67 -14.88 -19.66 8.07
N VAL A 68 -15.52 -20.68 7.48
CA VAL A 68 -15.26 -21.05 6.08
C VAL A 68 -15.79 -19.98 5.13
N VAL A 69 -16.99 -19.44 5.40
CA VAL A 69 -17.53 -18.36 4.57
C VAL A 69 -16.70 -17.08 4.71
N ALA A 70 -16.19 -16.76 5.91
CA ALA A 70 -15.25 -15.66 6.11
C ALA A 70 -13.97 -15.85 5.28
N SER A 71 -13.36 -17.05 5.32
CA SER A 71 -12.18 -17.35 4.51
C SER A 71 -12.44 -17.22 3.02
N VAL A 72 -13.60 -17.71 2.54
CA VAL A 72 -13.99 -17.59 1.13
C VAL A 72 -14.23 -16.14 0.74
N PHE A 73 -14.91 -15.36 1.59
CA PHE A 73 -15.16 -13.94 1.36
C PHE A 73 -13.86 -13.14 1.25
N LYS A 74 -12.94 -13.34 2.19
CA LYS A 74 -11.60 -12.72 2.17
C LYS A 74 -10.83 -13.14 0.92
N TYR A 75 -10.90 -14.40 0.54
CA TYR A 75 -10.27 -14.88 -0.69
C TYR A 75 -10.83 -14.23 -1.97
N ILE A 76 -12.14 -13.94 -2.07
CA ILE A 76 -12.71 -13.19 -3.21
C ILE A 76 -12.30 -11.71 -3.15
N MET A 77 -12.21 -11.11 -1.96
CA MET A 77 -11.84 -9.69 -1.78
C MET A 77 -10.47 -9.35 -2.39
N ASP A 78 -9.56 -10.33 -2.40
CA ASP A 78 -8.24 -10.24 -3.02
C ASP A 78 -8.24 -10.50 -4.54
N LYS A 79 -9.38 -10.87 -5.15
CA LYS A 79 -9.50 -11.15 -6.60
C LYS A 79 -9.93 -9.92 -7.40
N PRO A 80 -9.56 -9.86 -8.70
CA PRO A 80 -10.07 -8.83 -9.61
C PRO A 80 -11.59 -8.92 -9.76
N ASN A 81 -12.23 -7.76 -9.93
CA ASN A 81 -13.68 -7.60 -10.06
C ASN A 81 -14.50 -7.85 -8.77
N PHE A 82 -13.88 -7.82 -7.58
CA PHE A 82 -14.59 -8.00 -6.31
C PHE A 82 -15.80 -7.06 -6.18
N SER A 83 -15.66 -5.77 -6.51
CA SER A 83 -16.74 -4.78 -6.41
C SER A 83 -17.92 -5.14 -7.31
N THR A 84 -17.63 -5.60 -8.53
CA THR A 84 -18.65 -6.10 -9.46
C THR A 84 -19.33 -7.35 -8.94
N VAL A 85 -18.56 -8.32 -8.43
CA VAL A 85 -19.10 -9.57 -7.86
C VAL A 85 -19.96 -9.27 -6.65
N PHE A 86 -19.46 -8.47 -5.71
CA PHE A 86 -20.18 -8.11 -4.49
C PHE A 86 -21.45 -7.32 -4.78
N SER A 87 -21.37 -6.24 -5.57
CA SER A 87 -22.55 -5.46 -5.96
C SER A 87 -23.63 -6.30 -6.67
N GLN A 88 -23.22 -7.25 -7.54
CA GLN A 88 -24.16 -8.16 -8.18
C GLN A 88 -24.75 -9.20 -7.23
N SER A 89 -23.95 -9.74 -6.30
CA SER A 89 -24.41 -10.73 -5.31
C SER A 89 -25.43 -10.15 -4.35
N VAL A 90 -25.37 -8.85 -4.05
CA VAL A 90 -26.31 -8.20 -3.15
C VAL A 90 -27.47 -7.49 -3.89
N LYS A 91 -27.52 -7.54 -5.23
CA LYS A 91 -28.59 -6.94 -6.05
C LYS A 91 -30.00 -7.51 -5.76
N ILE A 92 -30.08 -8.69 -5.14
CA ILE A 92 -31.33 -9.41 -4.87
C ILE A 92 -31.81 -9.21 -3.41
N THR A 93 -30.98 -8.62 -2.55
CA THR A 93 -31.24 -8.43 -1.11
C THR A 93 -31.38 -6.94 -0.79
N GLU A 94 -32.33 -6.55 0.06
CA GLU A 94 -32.42 -5.16 0.54
C GLU A 94 -31.18 -4.84 1.40
N ILE A 95 -30.31 -3.95 0.90
CA ILE A 95 -29.08 -3.56 1.61
C ILE A 95 -29.39 -2.38 2.52
N ASN A 96 -29.08 -2.53 3.81
CA ASN A 96 -29.05 -1.41 4.75
C ASN A 96 -27.72 -1.44 5.55
N GLU A 97 -27.39 -0.32 6.19
CA GLU A 97 -26.13 -0.18 6.94
C GLU A 97 -26.03 -1.22 8.07
N GLN A 98 -27.16 -1.60 8.67
CA GLN A 98 -27.22 -2.60 9.73
C GLN A 98 -26.87 -4.01 9.22
N LEU A 99 -27.22 -4.35 7.99
CA LEU A 99 -26.89 -5.61 7.35
C LEU A 99 -25.39 -5.68 7.03
N LEU A 100 -24.78 -4.57 6.60
CA LEU A 100 -23.32 -4.48 6.40
C LEU A 100 -22.55 -4.59 7.72
N GLU A 101 -23.05 -3.98 8.79
CA GLU A 101 -22.46 -4.11 10.12
C GLU A 101 -22.56 -5.57 10.63
N ASN A 102 -23.74 -6.18 10.52
CA ASN A 102 -23.95 -7.59 10.90
C ASN A 102 -23.08 -8.54 10.09
N LEU A 103 -22.96 -8.32 8.78
CA LEU A 103 -22.07 -9.09 7.91
C LEU A 103 -20.61 -8.94 8.32
N SER A 104 -20.19 -7.72 8.61
CA SER A 104 -18.83 -7.41 9.05
C SER A 104 -18.48 -8.09 10.37
N ASP A 105 -19.44 -8.18 11.29
CA ASP A 105 -19.29 -8.85 12.58
C ASP A 105 -19.26 -10.38 12.42
N VAL A 106 -20.15 -10.96 11.61
CA VAL A 106 -20.22 -12.41 11.36
C VAL A 106 -18.96 -12.92 10.65
N LEU A 107 -18.43 -12.15 9.69
CA LEU A 107 -17.24 -12.53 8.93
C LEU A 107 -15.92 -12.14 9.63
N ASN A 108 -15.99 -11.50 10.82
CA ASN A 108 -14.84 -10.95 11.52
C ASN A 108 -13.95 -10.08 10.59
N LEU A 109 -14.58 -9.14 9.90
CA LEU A 109 -13.88 -8.21 9.02
C LEU A 109 -13.13 -7.15 9.84
N SER A 110 -11.84 -7.04 9.55
CA SER A 110 -10.98 -5.93 9.96
C SER A 110 -11.47 -4.61 9.38
N LEU A 111 -11.04 -3.50 9.97
CA LEU A 111 -11.44 -2.16 9.52
C LEU A 111 -11.12 -1.89 8.03
N PRO A 112 -9.96 -2.28 7.47
CA PRO A 112 -9.71 -2.20 6.02
C PRO A 112 -10.72 -3.00 5.19
N GLU A 113 -11.05 -4.21 5.60
CA GLU A 113 -12.02 -5.07 4.91
C GLU A 113 -13.43 -4.46 4.96
N ARG A 114 -13.80 -3.82 6.09
CA ARG A 114 -15.08 -3.09 6.25
C ARG A 114 -15.17 -1.88 5.31
N ILE A 115 -14.11 -1.09 5.21
CA ILE A 115 -14.06 0.05 4.27
C ILE A 115 -14.07 -0.48 2.82
N GLY A 116 -13.35 -1.56 2.54
CA GLY A 116 -13.32 -2.21 1.23
C GLY A 116 -14.71 -2.63 0.73
N ILE A 117 -15.56 -3.23 1.59
CA ILE A 117 -16.92 -3.62 1.18
C ILE A 117 -17.84 -2.40 0.93
N GLY A 118 -17.70 -1.32 1.69
CA GLY A 118 -18.49 -0.11 1.48
C GLY A 118 -18.08 0.62 0.19
N LEU A 119 -16.78 0.66 -0.11
CA LEU A 119 -16.25 1.21 -1.37
C LEU A 119 -16.70 0.37 -2.57
N ALA A 120 -16.63 -0.96 -2.45
CA ALA A 120 -17.13 -1.89 -3.47
C ALA A 120 -18.62 -1.66 -3.81
N LEU A 121 -19.45 -1.33 -2.81
CA LEU A 121 -20.87 -1.02 -3.02
C LEU A 121 -21.11 0.39 -3.56
N SER A 122 -20.20 1.33 -3.28
CA SER A 122 -20.28 2.70 -3.81
C SER A 122 -20.18 2.76 -5.33
N ASP A 123 -19.67 1.69 -5.95
CA ASP A 123 -19.60 1.48 -7.41
C ASP A 123 -20.80 0.72 -8.00
N SER A 124 -21.80 0.41 -7.18
CA SER A 124 -22.99 -0.31 -7.63
C SER A 124 -23.86 0.54 -8.56
N GLU A 125 -24.42 -0.09 -9.59
CA GLU A 125 -25.47 0.52 -10.44
C GLU A 125 -26.78 0.75 -9.66
N ASN A 126 -26.97 0.08 -8.52
CA ASN A 126 -28.15 0.25 -7.68
C ASN A 126 -27.95 1.44 -6.73
N LEU A 127 -28.77 2.47 -6.87
CA LEU A 127 -28.72 3.70 -6.07
C LEU A 127 -28.83 3.44 -4.55
N ASP A 128 -29.66 2.50 -4.12
CA ASP A 128 -29.82 2.18 -2.69
C ASP A 128 -28.55 1.52 -2.13
N ALA A 129 -27.97 0.59 -2.89
CA ALA A 129 -26.71 -0.07 -2.56
C ALA A 129 -25.54 0.92 -2.54
N LEU A 130 -25.51 1.84 -3.51
CA LEU A 130 -24.52 2.91 -3.62
C LEU A 130 -24.58 3.84 -2.42
N MET A 131 -25.77 4.33 -2.06
CA MET A 131 -25.95 5.23 -0.91
C MET A 131 -25.64 4.52 0.41
N CYS A 132 -26.07 3.26 0.55
CA CYS A 132 -25.74 2.44 1.72
C CYS A 132 -24.23 2.20 1.85
N GLY A 133 -23.55 1.85 0.76
CA GLY A 133 -22.10 1.67 0.72
C GLY A 133 -21.33 2.93 1.12
N LYS A 134 -21.76 4.09 0.58
CA LYS A 134 -21.17 5.39 0.93
C LYS A 134 -21.36 5.72 2.41
N ASN A 135 -22.58 5.62 2.92
CA ASN A 135 -22.86 5.92 4.33
C ASN A 135 -22.11 4.97 5.28
N PHE A 136 -22.06 3.68 4.95
CA PHE A 136 -21.32 2.69 5.73
C PHE A 136 -19.83 3.03 5.77
N CYS A 137 -19.22 3.37 4.64
CA CYS A 137 -17.83 3.85 4.58
C CYS A 137 -17.63 5.07 5.48
N MET A 138 -18.49 6.09 5.36
CA MET A 138 -18.41 7.29 6.19
C MET A 138 -18.47 6.95 7.68
N ALA A 139 -19.40 6.09 8.10
CA ALA A 139 -19.52 5.67 9.49
C ALA A 139 -18.27 4.92 10.00
N GLN A 140 -17.65 4.06 9.19
CA GLN A 140 -16.40 3.38 9.59
C GLN A 140 -15.21 4.35 9.67
N ILE A 141 -15.13 5.32 8.77
CA ILE A 141 -14.08 6.35 8.78
C ILE A 141 -14.26 7.29 9.97
N GLU A 142 -15.49 7.74 10.25
CA GLU A 142 -15.81 8.54 11.44
C GLU A 142 -15.45 7.80 12.73
N ARG A 143 -15.71 6.48 12.82
CA ARG A 143 -15.28 5.66 13.97
C ARG A 143 -13.75 5.57 14.10
N LEU A 144 -13.03 5.57 12.99
CA LEU A 144 -11.56 5.62 12.98
C LEU A 144 -11.06 6.98 13.49
N CYS A 145 -11.66 8.09 13.01
CA CYS A 145 -11.31 9.44 13.42
C CYS A 145 -11.69 9.74 14.89
N ALA A 146 -12.79 9.17 15.39
CA ALA A 146 -13.28 9.37 16.76
C ALA A 146 -12.42 8.65 17.84
N ASN A 147 -11.48 7.80 17.46
CA ASN A 147 -10.64 7.02 18.38
C ASN A 147 -9.34 7.79 18.72
N PRO A 148 -9.16 8.28 19.97
CA PRO A 148 -8.12 9.25 20.31
C PRO A 148 -6.75 8.61 20.63
N VAL A 149 -6.33 7.57 19.89
CA VAL A 149 -4.97 7.00 20.03
C VAL A 149 -4.09 7.56 18.91
N PRO A 150 -3.31 8.64 19.18
CA PRO A 150 -2.61 9.41 18.15
C PRO A 150 -1.45 8.67 17.46
N MET A 151 -1.03 7.50 17.94
CA MET A 151 0.02 6.70 17.29
C MET A 151 -0.51 5.68 16.28
N ASN A 152 -1.83 5.44 16.21
CA ASN A 152 -2.40 4.38 15.37
C ASN A 152 -3.26 4.86 14.19
N SER A 153 -3.75 6.10 14.16
CA SER A 153 -4.67 6.53 13.09
C SER A 153 -3.97 6.64 11.72
N ALA A 154 -2.77 7.24 11.66
CA ALA A 154 -2.02 7.37 10.41
C ALA A 154 -1.53 6.01 9.88
N GLU A 155 -1.04 5.12 10.75
CA GLU A 155 -0.65 3.75 10.38
C GLU A 155 -1.88 2.91 9.97
N GLN A 156 -3.03 3.09 10.63
CA GLN A 156 -4.27 2.43 10.23
C GLN A 156 -4.77 2.92 8.86
N ILE A 157 -4.76 4.23 8.62
CA ILE A 157 -5.10 4.82 7.31
C ILE A 157 -4.14 4.28 6.24
N GLN A 158 -2.83 4.28 6.52
CA GLN A 158 -1.84 3.70 5.64
C GLN A 158 -2.11 2.20 5.39
N ASN A 159 -2.44 1.41 6.41
CA ASN A 159 -2.78 -0.01 6.27
C ASN A 159 -4.06 -0.22 5.45
N ILE A 160 -5.07 0.64 5.60
CA ILE A 160 -6.29 0.61 4.79
C ILE A 160 -5.95 0.89 3.33
N ILE A 161 -5.17 1.94 3.06
CA ILE A 161 -4.76 2.30 1.70
C ILE A 161 -3.93 1.19 1.07
N MET A 162 -2.99 0.61 1.81
CA MET A 162 -2.19 -0.53 1.34
C MET A 162 -3.03 -1.76 1.06
N PHE A 163 -4.04 -2.03 1.89
CA PHE A 163 -5.01 -3.08 1.64
C PHE A 163 -5.76 -2.83 0.32
N LEU A 164 -6.28 -1.62 0.11
CA LEU A 164 -6.98 -1.25 -1.12
C LEU A 164 -6.07 -1.34 -2.35
N GLN A 165 -4.80 -0.97 -2.23
CA GLN A 165 -3.81 -1.07 -3.32
C GLN A 165 -3.44 -2.50 -3.68
N ARG A 166 -3.34 -3.40 -2.68
CA ARG A 166 -3.06 -4.82 -2.92
C ARG A 166 -4.24 -5.51 -3.62
N SER A 167 -5.45 -5.00 -3.41
CA SER A 167 -6.62 -5.44 -4.15
C SER A 167 -6.63 -4.81 -5.56
N SER A 168 -6.56 -5.67 -6.57
CA SER A 168 -6.60 -5.22 -7.98
C SER A 168 -7.83 -4.37 -8.33
N ASP A 169 -8.99 -4.66 -7.73
CA ASP A 169 -10.24 -3.96 -8.03
C ASP A 169 -10.48 -2.77 -7.11
N LEU A 170 -10.14 -2.86 -5.82
CA LEU A 170 -10.39 -1.78 -4.86
C LEU A 170 -9.37 -0.62 -4.97
N SER A 171 -8.26 -0.83 -5.68
CA SER A 171 -7.22 0.19 -5.89
C SER A 171 -7.74 1.49 -6.52
N LYS A 172 -8.79 1.41 -7.35
CA LYS A 172 -9.45 2.58 -7.97
C LYS A 172 -10.12 3.51 -6.96
N HIS A 173 -10.42 3.02 -5.75
CA HIS A 173 -11.10 3.78 -4.71
C HIS A 173 -10.17 4.54 -3.78
N VAL A 174 -8.85 4.37 -3.93
CA VAL A 174 -7.86 5.03 -3.06
C VAL A 174 -8.01 6.54 -3.11
N ASP A 175 -8.17 7.11 -4.30
CA ASP A 175 -8.33 8.56 -4.49
C ASP A 175 -9.64 9.06 -3.85
N SER A 176 -10.75 8.35 -4.06
CA SER A 176 -12.03 8.67 -3.43
C SER A 176 -11.99 8.58 -1.90
N LEU A 177 -11.31 7.57 -1.34
CA LEU A 177 -11.12 7.45 0.10
C LEU A 177 -10.30 8.63 0.66
N MET A 178 -9.23 9.02 -0.04
CA MET A 178 -8.40 10.15 0.38
C MET A 178 -9.16 11.48 0.32
N GLN A 179 -10.00 11.68 -0.71
CA GLN A 179 -10.89 12.84 -0.76
C GLN A 179 -11.88 12.85 0.41
N ILE A 180 -12.45 11.70 0.76
CA ILE A 180 -13.34 11.59 1.93
C ILE A 180 -12.59 11.94 3.22
N LEU A 181 -11.37 11.42 3.40
CA LEU A 181 -10.54 11.69 4.56
C LEU A 181 -10.16 13.17 4.67
N SER A 182 -9.78 13.81 3.57
CA SER A 182 -9.43 15.24 3.57
C SER A 182 -10.63 16.12 3.93
N LEU A 183 -11.82 15.79 3.41
CA LEU A 183 -13.07 16.48 3.73
C LEU A 183 -13.48 16.33 5.20
N LEU A 184 -13.30 15.13 5.77
CA LEU A 184 -13.62 14.88 7.19
C LEU A 184 -12.67 15.63 8.14
N GLN A 185 -11.39 15.74 7.78
CA GLN A 185 -10.42 16.50 8.58
C GLN A 185 -10.66 18.01 8.57
N SER A 186 -11.32 18.55 7.56
CA SER A 186 -11.68 19.98 7.50
C SER A 186 -12.77 20.39 8.50
N LYS A 187 -13.57 19.44 9.01
CA LYS A 187 -14.73 19.71 9.88
C LYS A 187 -14.41 19.73 11.37
N ASP A 188 -13.36 19.04 11.82
CA ASP A 188 -12.97 18.98 13.23
C ASP A 188 -11.78 19.90 13.52
N HIS A 189 -12.06 21.07 14.10
CA HIS A 189 -11.07 21.98 14.69
C HIS A 189 -10.37 21.41 15.96
N THR A 190 -10.24 20.11 16.11
CA THR A 190 -9.46 19.51 17.19
C THR A 190 -8.11 19.07 16.69
N GLN A 191 -7.10 19.86 17.05
CA GLN A 191 -5.68 19.52 17.11
C GLN A 191 -5.45 18.01 17.33
N PHE A 192 -5.16 17.29 16.26
CA PHE A 192 -4.30 16.11 16.36
C PHE A 192 -2.91 16.56 15.95
N VAL A 193 -1.99 16.38 16.90
CA VAL A 193 -0.59 16.80 16.84
C VAL A 193 0.04 16.34 15.55
N LEU A 194 0.35 17.26 14.64
CA LEU A 194 1.53 17.31 13.78
C LEU A 194 1.45 18.60 12.95
N ASN A 195 1.98 19.69 13.51
CA ASN A 195 2.22 20.92 12.79
C ASN A 195 3.71 21.23 12.90
N PRO A 196 4.43 21.42 11.78
CA PRO A 196 5.47 22.41 11.74
C PRO A 196 5.08 23.49 10.73
N VAL A 197 4.51 24.57 11.27
CA VAL A 197 4.59 25.95 10.76
C VAL A 197 4.11 26.17 9.32
N LEU A 198 2.81 26.46 9.17
CA LEU A 198 2.33 27.40 8.16
C LEU A 198 1.83 28.69 8.87
N PRO A 199 2.17 29.90 8.38
CA PRO A 199 1.73 31.15 8.99
C PRO A 199 0.21 31.34 8.93
N ASP A 200 -0.31 31.97 9.98
CA ASP A 200 -1.71 32.19 10.39
C ASP A 200 -2.60 33.03 9.44
N GLU A 201 -2.33 33.06 8.13
CA GLU A 201 -3.09 33.87 7.18
C GLU A 201 -3.66 33.01 6.06
N LEU A 202 -4.80 32.35 6.33
CA LEU A 202 -5.82 31.96 5.33
C LEU A 202 -7.05 31.37 6.07
N HIS A 203 -7.55 32.11 7.06
CA HIS A 203 -8.97 32.03 7.38
C HIS A 203 -9.71 32.86 6.35
N ASP A 204 -10.27 32.23 5.32
CA ASP A 204 -11.54 32.74 4.79
C ASP A 204 -12.37 31.64 4.12
N ALA A 205 -13.62 31.61 4.56
CA ALA A 205 -14.67 30.68 4.20
C ALA A 205 -14.88 30.61 2.68
N THR A 206 -14.35 29.57 2.01
CA THR A 206 -14.64 29.33 0.59
C THR A 206 -14.68 27.85 0.19
N SER A 207 -14.63 26.89 1.13
CA SER A 207 -14.70 25.45 0.81
C SER A 207 -16.12 24.88 0.95
N LEU A 208 -17.10 25.56 0.35
CA LEU A 208 -18.50 25.09 0.32
C LEU A 208 -19.11 25.03 -1.09
N ARG A 209 -18.34 25.30 -2.16
CA ARG A 209 -18.83 25.20 -3.56
C ARG A 209 -18.54 23.87 -4.25
N ASP A 210 -17.60 23.05 -3.77
CA ASP A 210 -17.35 21.70 -4.32
C ASP A 210 -18.37 20.63 -3.85
N LEU A 211 -19.45 21.04 -3.17
CA LEU A 211 -20.53 20.18 -2.68
C LEU A 211 -21.82 20.29 -3.52
N ASP A 212 -21.77 20.81 -4.74
CA ASP A 212 -22.97 20.97 -5.59
C ASP A 212 -23.41 19.69 -6.32
N LEU A 213 -22.76 18.54 -6.06
CA LEU A 213 -23.27 17.22 -6.46
C LEU A 213 -24.14 16.53 -5.39
N PHE A 214 -24.39 17.17 -4.24
CA PHE A 214 -25.09 16.53 -3.11
C PHE A 214 -26.36 17.24 -2.59
N HIS A 215 -26.83 18.32 -3.20
CA HIS A 215 -28.16 18.84 -2.88
C HIS A 215 -28.74 19.69 -4.01
N GLU A 216 -29.73 19.17 -4.75
CA GLU A 216 -30.55 20.03 -5.59
C GLU A 216 -31.50 20.89 -4.74
N CYS A 217 -31.74 22.10 -5.28
CA CYS A 217 -32.88 22.98 -5.08
C CYS A 217 -32.83 23.96 -3.90
N ARG A 218 -32.40 25.20 -4.19
CA ARG A 218 -33.08 26.41 -3.70
C ARG A 218 -33.18 27.45 -4.81
N ASP A 219 -34.41 27.92 -5.02
CA ASP A 219 -34.74 29.06 -5.87
C ASP A 219 -34.16 30.34 -5.23
N ASP A 220 -33.11 30.92 -5.80
CA ASP A 220 -32.83 32.39 -5.83
C ASP A 220 -31.67 32.72 -6.80
N ASP A 221 -31.57 32.03 -7.94
CA ASP A 221 -30.38 32.05 -8.80
C ASP A 221 -30.21 33.28 -9.71
N PHE A 222 -31.20 34.16 -9.88
CA PHE A 222 -31.11 35.13 -10.99
C PHE A 222 -30.17 36.31 -10.72
N ASP A 223 -30.13 36.83 -9.50
CA ASP A 223 -29.25 37.95 -9.13
C ASP A 223 -27.82 37.47 -8.83
N ASP A 224 -27.66 36.23 -8.34
CA ASP A 224 -26.35 35.59 -8.16
C ASP A 224 -25.73 35.18 -9.51
N ILE A 225 -26.52 34.65 -10.46
CA ILE A 225 -26.06 34.38 -11.83
C ILE A 225 -25.60 35.67 -12.53
N LEU A 226 -26.29 36.81 -12.35
CA LEU A 226 -25.88 38.09 -12.94
C LEU A 226 -24.58 38.64 -12.33
N ALA A 227 -24.41 38.52 -11.01
CA ALA A 227 -23.19 38.90 -10.32
C ALA A 227 -22.02 37.94 -10.60
N GLU A 228 -22.32 36.67 -10.89
CA GLU A 228 -21.38 35.63 -11.30
C GLU A 228 -20.94 35.83 -12.75
N MET A 229 -21.86 36.12 -13.67
CA MET A 229 -21.57 36.49 -15.07
C MET A 229 -20.67 37.75 -15.20
N GLU A 230 -20.89 38.78 -14.38
CA GLU A 230 -20.00 39.98 -14.34
C GLU A 230 -18.63 39.70 -13.70
N LYS A 231 -18.51 38.67 -12.83
CA LYS A 231 -17.25 38.18 -12.27
C LYS A 231 -16.53 37.18 -13.20
N GLU A 232 -17.27 36.48 -14.06
CA GLU A 232 -16.81 35.37 -14.89
C GLU A 232 -16.20 35.79 -16.22
N MET A 233 -16.44 37.01 -16.73
CA MET A 233 -15.74 37.48 -17.92
C MET A 233 -14.30 37.88 -17.58
N SER A 234 -13.41 36.89 -17.45
CA SER A 234 -11.99 37.16 -17.30
C SER A 234 -11.43 37.68 -18.63
N MET A 235 -10.41 38.53 -18.58
CA MET A 235 -9.73 39.00 -19.80
C MET A 235 -9.19 37.82 -20.64
N GLY A 236 -8.88 36.70 -19.99
CA GLY A 236 -8.53 35.46 -20.68
C GLY A 236 -9.65 34.96 -21.59
N ASP A 237 -10.91 35.05 -21.17
CA ASP A 237 -12.07 34.60 -21.93
C ASP A 237 -12.37 35.54 -23.10
N VAL A 238 -12.26 36.85 -22.87
CA VAL A 238 -12.36 37.85 -23.94
C VAL A 238 -11.28 37.63 -25.00
N MET A 239 -10.04 37.34 -24.59
CA MET A 239 -8.96 37.02 -25.52
C MET A 239 -9.22 35.72 -26.27
N ASN A 240 -9.75 34.68 -25.61
CA ASN A 240 -10.13 33.43 -26.26
C ASN A 240 -11.20 33.63 -27.33
N GLU A 241 -12.25 34.43 -27.06
CA GLU A 241 -13.30 34.70 -28.05
C GLU A 241 -12.79 35.47 -29.27
N LEU A 242 -11.91 36.44 -29.05
CA LEU A 242 -11.31 37.25 -30.11
C LEU A 242 -10.25 36.48 -30.93
N GLY A 243 -9.67 35.42 -30.37
CA GLY A 243 -8.71 34.56 -31.04
C GLY A 243 -7.36 35.23 -31.34
N TYR A 244 -6.54 34.57 -32.17
CA TYR A 244 -5.13 34.94 -32.39
C TYR A 244 -4.92 36.34 -32.99
N GLY A 245 -5.93 36.92 -33.63
CA GLY A 245 -5.90 38.27 -34.20
C GLY A 245 -5.49 39.35 -33.18
N CYS A 246 -5.83 39.14 -31.91
CA CYS A 246 -5.42 39.99 -30.78
C CYS A 246 -3.90 40.18 -30.64
N SER A 247 -3.11 39.25 -31.15
CA SER A 247 -1.64 39.28 -31.08
C SER A 247 -0.97 39.57 -32.42
N ALA A 248 -1.73 39.94 -33.45
CA ALA A 248 -1.18 40.14 -34.79
C ALA A 248 -0.42 41.47 -34.93
N ASP A 249 -0.85 42.53 -34.24
CA ASP A 249 -0.22 43.85 -34.22
C ASP A 249 -0.06 44.39 -32.79
N ALA A 250 1.09 44.98 -32.48
CA ALA A 250 1.41 45.49 -31.14
C ALA A 250 0.61 46.72 -30.71
N SER A 251 0.20 47.57 -31.64
CA SER A 251 -0.66 48.71 -31.36
C SER A 251 -2.09 48.26 -31.04
N GLN A 252 -2.64 47.34 -31.83
CA GLN A 252 -3.98 46.79 -31.62
C GLN A 252 -4.06 45.94 -30.35
N CYS A 253 -3.06 45.09 -30.11
CA CYS A 253 -2.95 44.31 -28.88
C CYS A 253 -2.95 45.22 -27.65
N LYS A 254 -2.21 46.34 -27.71
CA LYS A 254 -2.17 47.32 -26.64
C LYS A 254 -3.50 48.04 -26.44
N GLU A 255 -4.20 48.43 -27.51
CA GLU A 255 -5.51 49.06 -27.42
C GLU A 255 -6.53 48.13 -26.77
N ILE A 256 -6.57 46.86 -27.18
CA ILE A 256 -7.44 45.83 -26.59
C ILE A 256 -7.11 45.63 -25.10
N LEU A 257 -5.83 45.48 -24.74
CA LEU A 257 -5.41 45.34 -23.33
C LEU A 257 -5.65 46.61 -22.50
N SER A 258 -5.68 47.79 -23.13
CA SER A 258 -5.87 49.08 -22.42
C SER A 258 -7.29 49.26 -21.87
N LEU A 259 -8.28 48.59 -22.49
CA LEU A 259 -9.69 48.59 -22.05
C LEU A 259 -9.88 48.03 -20.64
N PHE A 260 -8.90 47.26 -20.16
CA PHE A 260 -8.94 46.53 -18.89
C PHE A 260 -7.87 47.02 -17.90
N THR A 261 -7.42 48.28 -18.05
CA THR A 261 -6.48 48.88 -17.11
C THR A 261 -7.16 49.21 -15.77
N PRO A 262 -6.50 48.97 -14.62
CA PRO A 262 -5.11 48.52 -14.47
C PRO A 262 -4.93 47.01 -14.71
N LEU A 263 -3.88 46.64 -15.46
CA LEU A 263 -3.46 45.24 -15.59
C LEU A 263 -2.80 44.78 -14.28
N THR A 264 -3.62 44.30 -13.36
CA THR A 264 -3.15 43.69 -12.10
C THR A 264 -2.50 42.33 -12.35
N GLU A 265 -1.74 41.83 -11.38
CA GLU A 265 -1.12 40.51 -11.45
C GLU A 265 -2.14 39.37 -11.64
N ILE A 266 -3.36 39.53 -11.09
CA ILE A 266 -4.48 38.59 -11.27
C ILE A 266 -4.97 38.62 -12.73
N THR A 267 -5.12 39.80 -13.32
CA THR A 267 -5.53 39.93 -14.73
C THR A 267 -4.49 39.29 -15.65
N LEU A 268 -3.20 39.48 -15.36
CA LEU A 268 -2.11 38.88 -16.12
C LEU A 268 -2.06 37.35 -15.96
N SER A 269 -2.33 36.81 -14.77
CA SER A 269 -2.37 35.35 -14.58
C SER A 269 -3.50 34.71 -15.40
N ARG A 270 -4.68 35.35 -15.44
CA ARG A 270 -5.82 34.93 -16.27
C ARG A 270 -5.51 34.97 -17.77
N ILE A 271 -4.85 36.03 -18.24
CA ILE A 271 -4.40 36.13 -19.63
C ILE A 271 -3.42 35.00 -19.96
N LEU A 272 -2.40 34.79 -19.13
CA LEU A 272 -1.38 33.75 -19.36
C LEU A 272 -1.97 32.34 -19.36
N GLY A 273 -2.89 32.05 -18.43
CA GLY A 273 -3.59 30.77 -18.37
C GLY A 273 -4.45 30.51 -19.60
N ALA A 274 -5.19 31.53 -20.06
CA ALA A 274 -6.02 31.44 -21.25
C ALA A 274 -5.21 31.18 -22.53
N ILE A 275 -4.17 31.98 -22.78
CA ILE A 275 -3.34 31.81 -23.99
C ILE A 275 -2.56 30.49 -23.99
N ALA A 276 -2.20 29.96 -22.81
CA ALA A 276 -1.55 28.66 -22.70
C ALA A 276 -2.53 27.53 -23.04
N ARG A 277 -3.75 27.58 -22.49
CA ARG A 277 -4.81 26.62 -22.80
C ARG A 277 -5.16 26.63 -24.29
N THR A 278 -5.21 27.81 -24.90
CA THR A 278 -5.61 28.01 -26.30
C THR A 278 -4.42 28.22 -27.24
N HIS A 279 -3.24 27.70 -26.90
CA HIS A 279 -2.04 27.83 -27.74
C HIS A 279 -2.25 27.34 -29.18
N ALA A 280 -3.04 26.27 -29.34
CA ALA A 280 -3.41 25.70 -30.63
C ALA A 280 -4.89 25.28 -30.61
N GLY A 281 -5.54 25.26 -31.78
CA GLY A 281 -6.90 24.73 -31.94
C GLY A 281 -8.06 25.70 -31.69
N LEU A 282 -7.81 27.00 -31.46
CA LEU A 282 -8.87 28.01 -31.58
C LEU A 282 -9.45 28.03 -33.01
N GLU A 283 -10.77 28.03 -33.11
CA GLU A 283 -11.47 28.25 -34.37
C GLU A 283 -11.13 29.63 -34.95
N ASP A 284 -11.11 29.73 -36.28
CA ASP A 284 -10.68 30.92 -37.03
C ASP A 284 -11.73 32.04 -36.88
N ASN A 285 -11.76 32.71 -35.72
CA ASN A 285 -12.73 33.74 -35.34
C ASN A 285 -12.43 35.12 -35.96
N GLN A 286 -11.87 35.16 -37.18
CA GLN A 286 -11.50 36.40 -37.86
C GLN A 286 -12.68 37.37 -38.02
N ASN A 287 -13.91 36.84 -38.17
CA ASN A 287 -15.13 37.64 -38.25
C ASN A 287 -15.49 38.31 -36.92
N THR A 288 -15.31 37.61 -35.79
CA THR A 288 -15.54 38.16 -34.44
C THR A 288 -14.51 39.22 -34.12
N PHE A 289 -13.23 38.93 -34.40
CA PHE A 289 -12.13 39.86 -34.21
C PHE A 289 -12.29 41.15 -35.02
N SER A 290 -12.63 41.03 -36.31
CA SER A 290 -12.83 42.20 -37.19
C SER A 290 -14.05 43.04 -36.78
N THR A 291 -15.16 42.40 -36.39
CA THR A 291 -16.36 43.11 -35.89
C THR A 291 -16.06 43.87 -34.59
N PHE A 292 -15.32 43.26 -33.67
CA PHE A 292 -14.94 43.89 -32.41
C PHE A 292 -13.95 45.06 -32.61
N THR A 293 -12.95 44.88 -33.47
CA THR A 293 -11.95 45.90 -33.82
C THR A 293 -12.62 47.12 -34.48
N LEU A 294 -13.63 46.89 -35.33
CA LEU A 294 -14.46 47.96 -35.91
C LEU A 294 -15.27 48.72 -34.85
N ALA A 295 -15.83 48.02 -33.86
CA ALA A 295 -16.58 48.64 -32.76
C ALA A 295 -15.70 49.52 -31.86
N LEU A 296 -14.41 49.17 -31.71
CA LEU A 296 -13.43 49.94 -30.95
C LEU A 296 -12.85 51.15 -31.70
N GLY A 297 -13.19 51.33 -32.97
CA GLY A 297 -12.66 52.43 -33.79
C GLY A 297 -11.21 52.24 -34.23
N CYS A 298 -10.65 51.03 -34.07
CA CYS A 298 -9.31 50.67 -34.52
C CYS A 298 -9.31 50.53 -36.06
N SER A 299 -8.33 51.16 -36.73
CA SER A 299 -8.22 51.12 -38.20
C SER A 299 -8.04 49.69 -38.71
N THR A 300 -8.91 49.24 -39.63
CA THR A 300 -8.78 47.95 -40.31
C THR A 300 -7.57 47.95 -41.24
N MET A 301 -6.61 47.05 -40.98
CA MET A 301 -5.65 46.61 -41.99
C MET A 301 -6.08 45.23 -42.47
N SER A 302 -6.48 45.16 -43.73
CA SER A 302 -7.14 44.01 -44.36
C SER A 302 -6.22 42.81 -44.66
N ASP A 303 -4.95 42.84 -44.24
CA ASP A 303 -3.94 41.85 -44.62
C ASP A 303 -3.15 41.35 -43.39
N LEU A 304 -3.85 40.96 -42.31
CA LEU A 304 -3.19 40.25 -41.23
C LEU A 304 -2.93 38.80 -41.67
N PRO A 305 -1.70 38.26 -41.52
CA PRO A 305 -1.44 36.87 -41.84
C PRO A 305 -2.31 35.97 -40.95
N PRO A 306 -2.89 34.87 -41.48
CA PRO A 306 -3.61 33.92 -40.65
C PRO A 306 -2.63 33.35 -39.62
N LEU A 307 -2.86 33.68 -38.36
CA LEU A 307 -2.06 33.17 -37.26
C LEU A 307 -2.67 31.85 -36.80
N SER A 308 -1.86 30.80 -36.75
CA SER A 308 -2.24 29.50 -36.19
C SER A 308 -1.95 29.40 -34.69
N SER A 309 -1.30 30.41 -34.10
CA SER A 309 -0.92 30.49 -32.69
C SER A 309 -0.70 31.95 -32.24
N TRP A 310 -0.68 32.17 -30.93
CA TRP A 310 -0.44 33.47 -30.31
C TRP A 310 0.99 33.99 -30.56
N ASN A 311 1.12 35.28 -30.92
CA ASN A 311 2.43 35.92 -31.08
C ASN A 311 2.96 36.44 -29.72
N VAL A 312 3.93 35.72 -29.18
CA VAL A 312 4.56 36.00 -27.87
C VAL A 312 5.22 37.38 -27.82
N ASP A 313 5.94 37.77 -28.88
CA ASP A 313 6.66 39.04 -28.94
C ASP A 313 5.71 40.23 -28.82
N VAL A 314 4.57 40.15 -29.52
CA VAL A 314 3.57 41.21 -29.55
C VAL A 314 2.87 41.33 -28.20
N LEU A 315 2.39 40.21 -27.66
CA LEU A 315 1.69 40.15 -26.37
C LEU A 315 2.52 40.71 -25.23
N VAL A 316 3.76 40.23 -25.07
CA VAL A 316 4.60 40.63 -23.95
C VAL A 316 5.07 42.09 -24.09
N LYS A 317 5.31 42.58 -25.31
CA LYS A 317 5.62 44.01 -25.53
C LYS A 317 4.45 44.90 -25.11
N ALA A 318 3.23 44.51 -25.45
CA ALA A 318 2.03 45.25 -25.06
C ALA A 318 1.84 45.24 -23.52
N ILE A 319 2.00 44.08 -22.87
CA ILE A 319 1.94 43.94 -21.41
C ILE A 319 3.01 44.82 -20.72
N LYS A 320 4.27 44.76 -21.16
CA LYS A 320 5.36 45.55 -20.57
C LYS A 320 5.16 47.06 -20.70
N GLN A 321 4.50 47.52 -21.77
CA GLN A 321 4.18 48.93 -21.95
C GLN A 321 3.05 49.42 -21.04
N LEU A 322 2.08 48.55 -20.73
CA LEU A 322 0.91 48.89 -19.91
C LEU A 322 1.16 48.67 -18.41
N ALA A 323 2.00 47.69 -18.05
CA ALA A 323 2.37 47.35 -16.69
C ALA A 323 3.88 47.08 -16.57
N PRO A 324 4.73 48.13 -16.50
CA PRO A 324 6.18 47.98 -16.44
C PRO A 324 6.71 47.49 -15.07
N ASN A 325 5.95 47.71 -13.99
CA ASN A 325 6.34 47.36 -12.61
C ASN A 325 5.69 46.06 -12.11
N THR A 326 5.26 45.18 -13.01
CA THR A 326 4.59 43.92 -12.67
C THR A 326 5.48 43.01 -11.83
N ASN A 327 4.95 42.53 -10.71
CA ASN A 327 5.60 41.48 -9.94
C ASN A 327 5.24 40.10 -10.53
N TRP A 328 6.13 39.55 -11.36
CA TRP A 328 5.93 38.25 -12.01
C TRP A 328 5.83 37.07 -11.04
N ILE A 329 6.40 37.18 -9.83
CA ILE A 329 6.23 36.17 -8.79
C ILE A 329 4.75 36.10 -8.39
N ARG A 330 4.14 37.26 -8.10
CA ARG A 330 2.71 37.35 -7.79
C ARG A 330 1.81 36.92 -8.95
N VAL A 331 2.22 37.15 -10.20
CA VAL A 331 1.47 36.65 -11.36
C VAL A 331 1.39 35.12 -11.34
N VAL A 332 2.51 34.44 -11.05
CA VAL A 332 2.54 32.97 -10.96
C VAL A 332 1.81 32.47 -9.72
N GLU A 333 1.91 33.16 -8.58
CA GLU A 333 1.14 32.84 -7.36
C GLU A 333 -0.38 32.94 -7.60
N ASN A 334 -0.82 33.84 -8.50
CA ASN A 334 -2.22 33.97 -8.90
C ASN A 334 -2.65 33.04 -10.05
N LEU A 335 -1.86 32.01 -10.41
CA LEU A 335 -2.30 30.94 -11.31
C LEU A 335 -3.16 29.89 -10.58
N ASP A 336 -3.16 29.91 -9.25
CA ASP A 336 -4.07 29.10 -8.42
C ASP A 336 -5.50 29.68 -8.46
N TYR A 337 -6.21 29.38 -9.54
CA TYR A 337 -7.60 29.75 -9.72
C TYR A 337 -8.38 28.68 -10.48
N GLU A 338 -9.69 28.61 -10.22
CA GLU A 338 -10.60 27.69 -10.90
C GLU A 338 -10.63 27.94 -12.40
N GLY A 339 -10.29 26.91 -13.18
CA GLY A 339 -10.18 27.04 -14.63
C GLY A 339 -8.80 27.49 -15.11
N PHE A 340 -7.71 27.33 -14.36
CA PHE A 340 -6.36 27.20 -14.92
C PHE A 340 -6.07 25.73 -15.28
N TYR A 341 -5.58 25.45 -16.49
CA TYR A 341 -5.19 24.09 -16.91
C TYR A 341 -4.27 24.14 -18.14
N ILE A 342 -3.21 23.32 -18.14
CA ILE A 342 -2.31 23.17 -19.28
C ILE A 342 -2.61 21.84 -19.99
N PRO A 343 -3.05 21.85 -21.26
CA PRO A 343 -3.56 20.64 -21.92
C PRO A 343 -2.49 19.75 -22.56
N THR A 344 -1.37 20.31 -23.01
CA THR A 344 -0.33 19.57 -23.75
C THR A 344 1.09 20.05 -23.41
N GLU A 345 2.10 19.28 -23.83
CA GLU A 345 3.51 19.64 -23.66
C GLU A 345 3.89 20.88 -24.48
N GLU A 346 3.28 21.06 -25.65
CA GLU A 346 3.47 22.25 -26.50
C GLU A 346 2.88 23.49 -25.83
N ALA A 347 1.70 23.37 -25.20
CA ALA A 347 1.09 24.45 -24.42
C ALA A 347 1.97 24.86 -23.24
N PHE A 348 2.57 23.89 -22.54
CA PHE A 348 3.53 24.15 -21.47
C PHE A 348 4.78 24.88 -21.98
N SER A 349 5.36 24.39 -23.08
CA SER A 349 6.53 24.99 -23.72
C SER A 349 6.26 26.42 -24.18
N PHE A 350 5.07 26.66 -24.74
CA PHE A 350 4.60 27.98 -25.11
C PHE A 350 4.46 28.90 -23.89
N PHE A 351 3.79 28.45 -22.82
CA PHE A 351 3.65 29.19 -21.57
C PHE A 351 5.04 29.60 -21.01
N MET A 352 6.00 28.66 -20.99
CA MET A 352 7.35 28.93 -20.53
C MET A 352 8.12 29.90 -21.45
N SER A 353 7.85 29.89 -22.76
CA SER A 353 8.41 30.87 -23.69
C SER A 353 7.91 32.28 -23.41
N VAL A 354 6.61 32.42 -23.11
CA VAL A 354 5.99 33.71 -22.74
C VAL A 354 6.59 34.22 -21.43
N TYR A 355 6.68 33.36 -20.42
CA TYR A 355 7.30 33.71 -19.14
C TYR A 355 8.75 34.17 -19.32
N LYS A 356 9.60 33.43 -20.05
CA LYS A 356 11.01 33.80 -20.28
C LYS A 356 11.18 35.11 -21.04
N TYR A 357 10.26 35.43 -21.94
CA TYR A 357 10.31 36.69 -22.67
C TYR A 357 9.81 37.85 -21.80
N ALA A 358 8.83 37.59 -20.92
CA ALA A 358 8.28 38.54 -19.96
C ALA A 358 9.26 38.86 -18.82
N CYS A 359 9.82 37.83 -18.18
CA CYS A 359 10.69 37.91 -17.02
C CYS A 359 12.03 37.22 -17.31
N GLN A 360 13.14 37.87 -17.00
CA GLN A 360 14.50 37.30 -17.14
C GLN A 360 15.00 36.61 -15.87
N GLU A 361 14.24 36.73 -14.77
CA GLU A 361 14.55 36.06 -13.51
C GLU A 361 14.17 34.58 -13.56
N PRO A 362 14.77 33.73 -12.69
CA PRO A 362 14.34 32.35 -12.55
C PRO A 362 12.84 32.23 -12.28
N PHE A 363 12.25 31.11 -12.70
CA PHE A 363 10.83 30.86 -12.45
C PHE A 363 10.59 30.74 -10.93
N PRO A 364 9.50 31.30 -10.37
CA PRO A 364 9.23 31.21 -8.93
C PRO A 364 8.73 29.80 -8.57
N LEU A 365 9.64 28.85 -8.39
CA LEU A 365 9.28 27.46 -8.05
C LEU A 365 8.45 27.38 -6.78
N HIS A 366 8.65 28.26 -5.80
CA HIS A 366 7.86 28.29 -4.57
C HIS A 366 6.38 28.57 -4.84
N ALA A 367 6.04 29.27 -5.93
CA ALA A 367 4.65 29.56 -6.27
C ALA A 367 3.89 28.30 -6.72
N VAL A 368 4.59 27.30 -7.27
CA VAL A 368 3.99 26.04 -7.76
C VAL A 368 4.30 24.86 -6.84
N CYS A 369 5.48 24.80 -6.25
CA CYS A 369 5.97 23.71 -5.40
C CYS A 369 6.06 24.08 -3.91
N GLY A 370 5.67 25.30 -3.51
CA GLY A 370 5.75 25.72 -2.11
C GLY A 370 4.54 25.32 -1.27
N SER A 371 3.37 25.14 -1.89
CA SER A 371 2.14 24.69 -1.24
C SER A 371 1.21 24.00 -2.25
N VAL A 372 0.24 23.26 -1.74
CA VAL A 372 -0.84 22.73 -2.57
C VAL A 372 -1.80 23.85 -2.97
N TRP A 373 -2.14 23.91 -4.25
CA TRP A 373 -3.08 24.88 -4.82
C TRP A 373 -4.53 24.51 -4.48
N LYS A 374 -5.41 25.52 -4.45
CA LYS A 374 -6.86 25.29 -4.43
C LYS A 374 -7.31 24.59 -5.71
N ASN A 375 -6.78 24.99 -6.87
CA ASN A 375 -6.95 24.29 -8.14
C ASN A 375 -5.87 23.20 -8.30
N THR A 376 -6.10 22.04 -7.68
CA THR A 376 -5.18 20.90 -7.72
C THR A 376 -4.99 20.34 -9.14
N GLU A 377 -6.05 20.30 -9.96
CA GLU A 377 -5.99 19.88 -11.36
C GLU A 377 -5.07 20.78 -12.20
N GLY A 378 -5.15 22.09 -11.99
CA GLY A 378 -4.26 23.07 -12.61
C GLY A 378 -2.80 22.84 -12.21
N GLN A 379 -2.54 22.66 -10.91
CA GLN A 379 -1.20 22.38 -10.39
C GLN A 379 -0.63 21.07 -10.96
N LEU A 380 -1.42 19.99 -10.95
CA LEU A 380 -1.03 18.69 -11.51
C LEU A 380 -0.74 18.78 -13.01
N SER A 381 -1.57 19.50 -13.76
CA SER A 381 -1.35 19.72 -15.20
C SER A 381 -0.02 20.42 -15.45
N PHE A 382 0.33 21.43 -14.65
CA PHE A 382 1.63 22.11 -14.73
C PHE A 382 2.78 21.16 -14.37
N LEU A 383 2.70 20.49 -13.22
CA LEU A 383 3.75 19.62 -12.71
C LEU A 383 4.04 18.47 -13.68
N ARG A 384 3.01 17.88 -14.30
CA ARG A 384 3.13 16.81 -15.28
C ARG A 384 4.10 17.15 -16.41
N TYR A 385 3.95 18.34 -16.99
CA TYR A 385 4.81 18.77 -18.09
C TYR A 385 6.13 19.35 -17.58
N ALA A 386 6.14 19.99 -16.41
CA ALA A 386 7.36 20.52 -15.81
C ALA A 386 8.40 19.42 -15.54
N VAL A 387 8.00 18.28 -14.95
CA VAL A 387 8.92 17.18 -14.65
C VAL A 387 9.44 16.47 -15.89
N ALA A 388 8.65 16.42 -16.96
CA ALA A 388 9.01 15.81 -18.24
C ALA A 388 9.82 16.74 -19.16
N SER A 389 9.84 18.04 -18.89
CA SER A 389 10.45 19.05 -19.76
C SER A 389 11.98 19.00 -19.78
N PRO A 390 12.62 19.29 -20.92
CA PRO A 390 14.07 19.48 -20.98
C PRO A 390 14.49 20.76 -20.25
N PRO A 391 15.74 20.85 -19.75
CA PRO A 391 16.22 21.98 -18.93
C PRO A 391 16.19 23.32 -19.68
N GLU A 392 16.28 23.29 -21.02
CA GLU A 392 16.17 24.47 -21.86
C GLU A 392 14.76 25.08 -21.80
N VAL A 393 13.73 24.28 -21.48
CA VAL A 393 12.34 24.72 -21.34
C VAL A 393 12.03 25.02 -19.87
N PHE A 394 12.29 24.09 -18.97
CA PHE A 394 12.03 24.25 -17.54
C PHE A 394 13.06 23.51 -16.70
N THR A 395 13.47 24.09 -15.57
CA THR A 395 14.46 23.48 -14.67
C THR A 395 14.09 23.74 -13.22
N PHE A 396 14.32 22.74 -12.37
CA PHE A 396 14.13 22.80 -10.92
C PHE A 396 15.42 23.17 -10.17
N ALA A 397 16.52 23.43 -10.89
CA ALA A 397 17.85 23.64 -10.30
C ALA A 397 17.93 24.82 -9.30
N HIS A 398 16.97 25.74 -9.34
CA HIS A 398 16.89 26.91 -8.47
C HIS A 398 15.89 26.74 -7.31
N SER A 399 15.41 25.52 -7.03
CA SER A 399 14.59 25.29 -5.83
C SER A 399 15.41 25.54 -4.57
N ALA A 400 14.73 26.05 -3.53
CA ALA A 400 15.33 26.36 -2.25
C ALA A 400 15.78 25.10 -1.50
N ARG A 401 15.05 23.99 -1.66
CA ARG A 401 15.34 22.69 -1.02
C ARG A 401 15.77 21.67 -2.06
N GLN A 402 17.08 21.53 -2.25
CA GLN A 402 17.70 20.52 -3.11
C GLN A 402 18.34 19.39 -2.28
N LEU A 403 18.34 18.17 -2.82
CA LEU A 403 18.95 17.01 -2.19
C LEU A 403 20.49 17.19 -2.06
N PRO A 404 21.07 17.11 -0.85
CA PRO A 404 22.49 17.43 -0.62
C PRO A 404 23.48 16.28 -0.92
N TYR A 405 23.01 15.04 -1.11
CA TYR A 405 23.85 13.83 -1.09
C TYR A 405 24.30 13.30 -2.48
N VAL A 406 24.00 14.01 -3.57
CA VAL A 406 24.20 13.52 -4.95
C VAL A 406 25.68 13.31 -5.30
N ASP A 407 26.56 14.19 -4.83
CA ASP A 407 27.99 14.17 -5.19
C ASP A 407 28.80 13.11 -4.42
N ALA A 408 28.22 12.48 -3.40
CA ALA A 408 28.93 11.64 -2.44
C ALA A 408 28.85 10.12 -2.70
N VAL A 409 27.95 9.66 -3.59
CA VAL A 409 27.74 8.23 -3.85
C VAL A 409 28.48 7.78 -5.11
N PRO A 410 29.59 7.02 -5.01
CA PRO A 410 30.32 6.52 -6.17
C PRO A 410 29.48 5.45 -6.89
N GLY A 411 28.96 5.76 -8.08
CA GLY A 411 28.18 4.80 -8.89
C GLY A 411 26.84 5.34 -9.40
N LEU A 412 26.29 6.36 -8.73
CA LEU A 412 25.13 7.13 -9.19
C LEU A 412 25.56 8.06 -10.33
N LYS A 413 25.83 7.48 -11.50
CA LYS A 413 26.05 8.28 -12.71
C LYS A 413 24.74 8.95 -13.06
N LEU A 414 24.76 10.27 -13.05
CA LEU A 414 23.64 11.07 -13.49
C LEU A 414 23.34 10.70 -14.96
N GLN A 415 22.34 9.86 -15.24
CA GLN A 415 21.98 9.55 -16.62
C GLN A 415 21.28 10.79 -17.21
N SER A 416 21.39 11.01 -18.53
CA SER A 416 20.98 12.27 -19.17
C SER A 416 19.50 12.65 -19.04
N GLY A 417 18.66 11.78 -18.45
CA GLY A 417 17.28 12.08 -18.09
C GLY A 417 17.10 12.86 -16.77
N GLN A 418 18.17 13.16 -16.05
CA GLN A 418 18.21 14.06 -14.88
C GLN A 418 18.43 15.53 -15.26
N ALA A 419 18.26 15.89 -16.54
CA ALA A 419 18.71 17.15 -17.09
C ALA A 419 18.07 18.40 -16.42
N ASN A 420 16.81 18.31 -15.96
CA ASN A 420 16.09 19.44 -15.36
C ASN A 420 16.08 19.48 -13.82
N HIS A 421 16.78 18.57 -13.11
CA HIS A 421 16.86 18.53 -11.63
C HIS A 421 15.53 18.28 -10.90
N ALA A 422 14.45 17.83 -11.57
CA ALA A 422 13.14 17.61 -10.95
C ALA A 422 13.22 16.74 -9.69
N TRP A 423 13.82 15.55 -9.80
CA TRP A 423 13.88 14.57 -8.70
C TRP A 423 14.91 14.89 -7.61
N LEU A 424 15.60 16.03 -7.72
CA LEU A 424 16.44 16.60 -6.66
C LEU A 424 15.71 17.67 -5.85
N CYS A 425 14.61 18.20 -6.39
CA CYS A 425 13.77 19.21 -5.77
C CYS A 425 12.91 18.57 -4.68
N LEU A 426 13.23 18.83 -3.42
CA LEU A 426 12.46 18.33 -2.29
C LEU A 426 11.08 18.98 -2.22
N ASP A 427 10.96 20.24 -2.63
CA ASP A 427 9.67 20.96 -2.68
C ASP A 427 8.67 20.28 -3.64
N LEU A 428 9.17 19.79 -4.78
CA LEU A 428 8.36 19.01 -5.73
C LEU A 428 7.88 17.69 -5.10
N LEU A 429 8.79 16.94 -4.47
CA LEU A 429 8.45 15.66 -3.85
C LEU A 429 7.44 15.84 -2.71
N ASP A 430 7.59 16.90 -1.92
CA ASP A 430 6.69 17.29 -0.83
C ASP A 430 5.28 17.55 -1.37
N VAL A 431 5.14 18.42 -2.38
CA VAL A 431 3.85 18.73 -3.00
C VAL A 431 3.21 17.51 -3.66
N LEU A 432 3.98 16.65 -4.33
CA LEU A 432 3.44 15.40 -4.90
C LEU A 432 2.90 14.46 -3.81
N CYS A 433 3.59 14.38 -2.67
CA CYS A 433 3.11 13.60 -1.53
C CYS A 433 1.83 14.22 -0.93
N GLN A 434 1.78 15.54 -0.74
CA GLN A 434 0.59 16.23 -0.23
C GLN A 434 -0.61 16.11 -1.18
N LEU A 435 -0.42 16.27 -2.50
CA LEU A 435 -1.46 16.07 -3.51
C LEU A 435 -1.98 14.63 -3.52
N SER A 436 -1.12 13.65 -3.28
CA SER A 436 -1.54 12.26 -3.13
C SER A 436 -2.45 12.07 -1.92
N GLU A 437 -2.18 12.78 -0.82
CA GLU A 437 -2.96 12.74 0.40
C GLU A 437 -4.29 13.51 0.30
N MET A 438 -4.44 14.36 -0.73
CA MET A 438 -5.71 15.02 -1.10
C MET A 438 -6.53 14.23 -2.13
N GLY A 439 -6.11 13.02 -2.49
CA GLY A 439 -6.83 12.13 -3.41
C GLY A 439 -6.47 12.29 -4.88
N HIS A 440 -5.27 12.77 -5.17
CA HIS A 440 -4.67 12.71 -6.51
C HIS A 440 -3.49 11.74 -6.55
N ALA A 441 -3.57 10.62 -5.83
CA ALA A 441 -2.46 9.67 -5.71
C ALA A 441 -2.19 8.95 -7.04
N SER A 442 -3.22 8.65 -7.83
CA SER A 442 -3.05 8.08 -9.18
C SER A 442 -2.20 8.97 -10.10
N PHE A 443 -2.49 10.27 -10.13
CA PHE A 443 -1.72 11.25 -10.91
C PHE A 443 -0.28 11.37 -10.41
N ALA A 444 -0.07 11.51 -9.09
CA ALA A 444 1.26 11.57 -8.52
C ALA A 444 2.10 10.31 -8.86
N ARG A 445 1.51 9.11 -8.75
CA ARG A 445 2.16 7.84 -9.13
C ARG A 445 2.57 7.81 -10.60
N SER A 446 1.73 8.32 -11.50
CA SER A 446 2.05 8.37 -12.93
C SER A 446 3.32 9.19 -13.21
N MET A 447 3.53 10.27 -12.47
CA MET A 447 4.76 11.08 -12.59
C MET A 447 5.98 10.37 -11.99
N LEU A 448 5.77 9.55 -10.94
CA LEU A 448 6.82 8.80 -10.26
C LEU A 448 7.22 7.49 -10.96
N GLU A 449 6.49 7.06 -12.00
CA GLU A 449 6.82 5.84 -12.76
C GLU A 449 8.20 5.94 -13.43
N TYR A 450 8.53 7.12 -13.96
CA TYR A 450 9.84 7.39 -14.57
C TYR A 450 11.00 7.28 -13.56
N PRO A 451 11.02 8.03 -12.44
CA PRO A 451 12.12 7.95 -11.49
C PRO A 451 12.21 6.58 -10.81
N LEU A 452 11.10 5.88 -10.59
CA LEU A 452 11.11 4.49 -10.08
C LEU A 452 11.86 3.52 -11.01
N LYS A 453 11.76 3.71 -12.33
CA LYS A 453 12.44 2.85 -13.32
C LYS A 453 13.88 3.27 -13.59
N GLN A 454 14.15 4.57 -13.65
CA GLN A 454 15.43 5.10 -14.15
C GLN A 454 16.40 5.52 -13.04
N CYS A 455 15.90 5.99 -11.90
CA CYS A 455 16.72 6.47 -10.78
C CYS A 455 16.08 6.19 -9.40
N PRO A 456 15.73 4.92 -9.09
CA PRO A 456 14.99 4.57 -7.86
C PRO A 456 15.74 4.96 -6.57
N GLU A 457 17.06 4.84 -6.57
CA GLU A 457 17.91 5.18 -5.42
C GLU A 457 17.83 6.68 -5.07
N MET A 458 17.85 7.54 -6.10
CA MET A 458 17.71 8.99 -5.96
C MET A 458 16.33 9.38 -5.44
N LEU A 459 15.30 8.72 -5.97
CA LEU A 459 13.94 8.96 -5.53
C LEU A 459 13.78 8.60 -4.05
N LEU A 460 14.30 7.45 -3.61
CA LEU A 460 14.22 7.04 -2.22
C LEU A 460 15.01 7.99 -1.29
N LEU A 461 16.19 8.47 -1.71
CA LEU A 461 16.94 9.51 -0.97
C LEU A 461 16.13 10.80 -0.84
N GLY A 462 15.49 11.25 -1.92
CA GLY A 462 14.61 12.42 -1.91
C GLY A 462 13.43 12.23 -0.95
N MET A 463 12.73 11.09 -1.07
CA MET A 463 11.60 10.73 -0.22
C MET A 463 11.97 10.64 1.26
N ALA A 464 13.23 10.34 1.59
CA ALA A 464 13.69 10.29 2.97
C ALA A 464 13.67 11.65 3.68
N HIS A 465 13.77 12.75 2.94
CA HIS A 465 13.68 14.11 3.47
C HIS A 465 12.25 14.65 3.55
N ILE A 466 11.26 13.91 3.04
CA ILE A 466 9.87 14.31 3.05
C ILE A 466 9.22 13.73 4.31
N ASN A 467 8.27 14.47 4.89
CA ASN A 467 7.45 13.95 5.96
C ASN A 467 6.07 14.61 5.88
N THR A 468 5.09 13.88 5.35
CA THR A 468 3.70 14.32 5.23
C THR A 468 2.84 13.70 6.32
N ALA A 469 1.52 13.94 6.29
CA ALA A 469 0.62 13.47 7.35
C ALA A 469 0.56 11.93 7.42
N TYR A 470 0.61 11.26 6.26
CA TYR A 470 0.46 9.81 6.15
C TYR A 470 1.65 9.11 5.51
N ASN A 471 2.54 9.85 4.85
CA ASN A 471 3.72 9.31 4.17
C ASN A 471 3.39 8.17 3.16
N LEU A 472 2.26 8.28 2.45
CA LEU A 472 1.75 7.22 1.56
C LEU A 472 2.72 6.92 0.42
N ILE A 473 3.02 7.93 -0.39
CA ILE A 473 3.91 7.80 -1.53
C ILE A 473 5.34 7.49 -1.07
N GLN A 474 5.80 8.09 0.03
CA GLN A 474 7.09 7.75 0.65
C GLN A 474 7.15 6.25 0.98
N TYR A 475 6.09 5.69 1.54
CA TYR A 475 6.02 4.27 1.83
C TYR A 475 6.02 3.42 0.57
N GLU A 476 5.18 3.75 -0.42
CA GLU A 476 5.13 3.00 -1.69
C GLU A 476 6.51 2.95 -2.36
N VAL A 477 7.22 4.08 -2.42
CA VAL A 477 8.58 4.16 -2.95
C VAL A 477 9.55 3.32 -2.11
N SER A 478 9.49 3.43 -0.78
CA SER A 478 10.33 2.64 0.12
C SER A 478 10.10 1.14 -0.07
N PHE A 479 8.85 0.70 -0.08
CA PHE A 479 8.47 -0.71 -0.26
C PHE A 479 8.96 -1.26 -1.60
N ALA A 480 8.89 -0.46 -2.67
CA ALA A 480 9.35 -0.87 -4.00
C ALA A 480 10.88 -0.91 -4.13
N VAL A 481 11.59 0.08 -3.56
CA VAL A 481 13.03 0.30 -3.83
C VAL A 481 13.93 -0.32 -2.76
N PHE A 482 13.55 -0.24 -1.48
CA PHE A 482 14.40 -0.62 -0.35
C PHE A 482 14.85 -2.10 -0.38
N PRO A 483 13.99 -3.08 -0.74
CA PRO A 483 14.42 -4.48 -0.87
C PRO A 483 15.52 -4.69 -1.91
N MET A 484 15.54 -3.90 -3.00
CA MET A 484 16.58 -3.97 -4.02
C MET A 484 17.93 -3.47 -3.49
N ILE A 485 17.90 -2.43 -2.65
CA ILE A 485 19.08 -1.81 -2.04
C ILE A 485 19.74 -2.74 -1.03
N ILE A 486 18.95 -3.44 -0.19
CA ILE A 486 19.49 -4.39 0.80
C ILE A 486 20.32 -5.49 0.12
N LYS A 487 19.89 -5.95 -1.06
CA LYS A 487 20.58 -6.98 -1.84
C LYS A 487 21.90 -6.50 -2.43
N SER A 488 22.09 -5.20 -2.61
CA SER A 488 23.28 -4.60 -3.19
C SER A 488 24.27 -4.12 -2.12
N THR A 489 25.49 -4.66 -2.11
CA THR A 489 26.56 -4.24 -1.19
C THR A 489 27.06 -2.82 -1.45
N MET A 490 26.90 -2.30 -2.66
CA MET A 490 27.35 -0.96 -3.03
C MET A 490 26.44 0.15 -2.46
N SER A 491 25.29 -0.22 -1.91
CA SER A 491 24.26 0.73 -1.47
C SER A 491 24.22 0.94 0.04
N ASN A 492 25.14 0.33 0.80
CA ASN A 492 25.20 0.46 2.26
C ASN A 492 25.41 1.91 2.71
N GLY A 493 26.21 2.69 1.96
CA GLY A 493 26.41 4.13 2.24
C GLY A 493 25.13 4.95 2.06
N MET A 494 24.21 4.51 1.19
CA MET A 494 22.89 5.13 1.04
C MET A 494 21.99 4.81 2.24
N ILE A 495 21.96 3.55 2.69
CA ILE A 495 21.22 3.15 3.90
C ILE A 495 21.70 3.95 5.11
N LEU A 496 23.01 4.15 5.25
CA LEU A 496 23.57 4.97 6.32
C LEU A 496 23.11 6.43 6.22
N HIS A 497 23.06 7.00 5.01
CA HIS A 497 22.56 8.36 4.83
C HIS A 497 21.09 8.46 5.24
N ILE A 498 20.24 7.56 4.75
CA ILE A 498 18.81 7.52 5.11
C ILE A 498 18.65 7.34 6.62
N TRP A 499 19.48 6.51 7.27
CA TRP A 499 19.44 6.35 8.73
C TRP A 499 19.65 7.67 9.49
N HIS A 500 20.55 8.54 9.03
CA HIS A 500 20.77 9.84 9.67
C HIS A 500 19.65 10.84 9.40
N VAL A 501 18.99 10.73 8.25
CA VAL A 501 17.92 11.64 7.82
C VAL A 501 16.58 11.22 8.43
N ASN A 502 16.18 9.97 8.22
CA ASN A 502 14.91 9.41 8.63
C ASN A 502 15.09 7.91 8.97
N PRO A 503 15.37 7.56 10.24
CA PRO A 503 15.52 6.17 10.68
C PRO A 503 14.29 5.30 10.40
N ASN A 504 13.08 5.87 10.40
CA ASN A 504 11.84 5.10 10.24
C ASN A 504 11.76 4.41 8.88
N ILE A 505 12.28 5.03 7.82
CA ILE A 505 12.31 4.43 6.48
C ILE A 505 13.22 3.21 6.46
N VAL A 506 14.37 3.27 7.15
CA VAL A 506 15.29 2.12 7.26
C VAL A 506 14.67 0.99 8.05
N LEU A 507 14.08 1.29 9.21
CA LEU A 507 13.42 0.29 10.06
C LEU A 507 12.28 -0.39 9.31
N ARG A 508 11.44 0.41 8.64
CA ARG A 508 10.33 -0.09 7.82
C ARG A 508 10.82 -0.92 6.63
N GLY A 509 11.83 -0.45 5.91
CA GLY A 509 12.46 -1.19 4.83
C GLY A 509 13.08 -2.53 5.27
N PHE A 510 13.62 -2.62 6.49
CA PHE A 510 14.07 -3.89 7.07
C PHE A 510 12.90 -4.83 7.38
N VAL A 511 11.82 -4.32 7.95
CA VAL A 511 10.59 -5.09 8.21
C VAL A 511 10.02 -5.62 6.89
N ASP A 512 9.88 -4.77 5.89
CA ASP A 512 9.33 -5.13 4.58
C ASP A 512 10.18 -6.18 3.88
N ALA A 513 11.51 -6.04 3.93
CA ALA A 513 12.42 -7.01 3.35
C ALA A 513 12.37 -8.37 4.07
N GLN A 514 12.22 -8.39 5.39
CA GLN A 514 12.03 -9.63 6.15
C GLN A 514 10.68 -10.30 5.84
N ASN A 515 9.64 -9.49 5.59
CA ASN A 515 8.32 -9.96 5.17
C ASN A 515 8.32 -10.57 3.76
N MET A 516 9.09 -9.98 2.83
CA MET A 516 9.20 -10.51 1.47
C MET A 516 10.09 -11.74 1.39
N GLU A 517 11.26 -11.70 2.03
CA GLU A 517 12.29 -12.74 1.93
C GLU A 517 12.93 -12.98 3.32
N PRO A 518 12.60 -14.09 4.01
CA PRO A 518 13.12 -14.34 5.36
C PRO A 518 14.65 -14.47 5.43
N ASP A 519 15.28 -14.87 4.32
CA ASP A 519 16.73 -14.99 4.18
C ASP A 519 17.45 -13.62 4.23
N CYS A 520 16.72 -12.51 4.01
CA CYS A 520 17.25 -11.16 4.15
C CYS A 520 17.67 -10.83 5.60
N THR A 521 17.21 -11.57 6.62
CA THR A 521 17.54 -11.27 8.02
C THR A 521 19.05 -11.31 8.29
N ILE A 522 19.79 -12.24 7.66
CA ILE A 522 21.26 -12.32 7.78
C ILE A 522 21.91 -11.08 7.14
N ARG A 523 21.41 -10.71 5.95
CA ARG A 523 21.91 -9.55 5.21
C ARG A 523 21.68 -8.24 5.97
N ILE A 524 20.50 -8.09 6.57
CA ILE A 524 20.16 -6.93 7.41
C ILE A 524 21.10 -6.85 8.62
N LEU A 525 21.41 -7.98 9.26
CA LEU A 525 22.36 -8.02 10.37
C LEU A 525 23.77 -7.57 9.94
N GLU A 526 24.24 -8.03 8.77
CA GLU A 526 25.54 -7.61 8.21
C GLU A 526 25.60 -6.11 7.94
N ILE A 527 24.54 -5.54 7.36
CA ILE A 527 24.41 -4.09 7.14
C ILE A 527 24.44 -3.36 8.48
N CYS A 528 23.64 -3.79 9.46
CA CYS A 528 23.59 -3.16 10.78
C CYS A 528 24.94 -3.18 11.49
N GLN A 529 25.73 -4.24 11.29
CA GLN A 529 27.08 -4.38 11.83
C GLN A 529 28.08 -3.47 11.12
N GLU A 530 28.08 -3.45 9.78
CA GLU A 530 28.95 -2.60 8.97
C GLU A 530 28.73 -1.12 9.27
N LEU A 531 27.45 -0.73 9.40
CA LEU A 531 27.02 0.63 9.68
C LEU A 531 27.08 1.01 11.17
N LYS A 532 27.34 0.03 12.05
CA LYS A 532 27.36 0.20 13.52
C LYS A 532 26.05 0.77 14.11
N ILE A 533 24.91 0.40 13.53
CA ILE A 533 23.57 0.86 13.96
C ILE A 533 22.76 -0.23 14.69
N LEU A 534 23.31 -1.43 14.86
CA LEU A 534 22.58 -2.61 15.36
C LEU A 534 21.84 -2.38 16.70
N SER A 535 22.49 -1.74 17.69
CA SER A 535 21.87 -1.50 19.00
C SER A 535 20.64 -0.59 18.89
N SER A 536 20.77 0.50 18.13
CA SER A 536 19.67 1.44 17.90
C SER A 536 18.55 0.81 17.09
N VAL A 537 18.87 -0.05 16.11
CA VAL A 537 17.86 -0.79 15.34
C VAL A 537 17.06 -1.74 16.25
N LEU A 538 17.73 -2.49 17.14
CA LEU A 538 17.06 -3.41 18.06
C LEU A 538 16.16 -2.72 19.09
N GLU A 539 16.43 -1.46 19.42
CA GLU A 539 15.61 -0.65 20.33
C GLU A 539 14.38 -0.04 19.64
N MET A 540 14.45 0.24 18.34
CA MET A 540 13.41 0.97 17.61
C MET A 540 12.52 0.09 16.70
N ILE A 541 13.01 -1.07 16.23
CA ILE A 541 12.24 -1.96 15.35
C ILE A 541 11.14 -2.69 16.13
N PRO A 542 9.97 -3.02 15.52
CA PRO A 542 8.93 -3.76 16.22
C PRO A 542 9.40 -5.10 16.80
N SER A 543 8.86 -5.44 17.97
CA SER A 543 9.30 -6.59 18.79
C SER A 543 9.42 -7.93 18.04
N PRO A 544 8.49 -8.33 17.14
CA PRO A 544 8.60 -9.60 16.42
C PRO A 544 9.89 -9.70 15.59
N PHE A 545 10.26 -8.60 14.93
CA PHE A 545 11.45 -8.52 14.07
C PHE A 545 12.72 -8.31 14.89
N ALA A 546 12.64 -7.55 15.99
CA ALA A 546 13.73 -7.38 16.95
C ALA A 546 14.18 -8.74 17.53
N ILE A 547 13.24 -9.60 17.93
CA ILE A 547 13.53 -10.94 18.48
C ILE A 547 14.28 -11.79 17.45
N ARG A 548 13.79 -11.86 16.20
CA ARG A 548 14.45 -12.61 15.11
C ARG A 548 15.88 -12.12 14.87
N LEU A 549 16.06 -10.81 14.77
CA LEU A 549 17.37 -10.21 14.54
C LEU A 549 18.33 -10.44 15.72
N ALA A 550 17.84 -10.31 16.96
CA ALA A 550 18.62 -10.54 18.18
C ALA A 550 19.09 -11.99 18.31
N VAL A 551 18.25 -12.97 17.93
CA VAL A 551 18.62 -14.39 17.96
C VAL A 551 19.79 -14.66 17.02
N ILE A 552 19.74 -14.17 15.77
CA ILE A 552 20.85 -14.33 14.81
C ILE A 552 22.09 -13.54 15.27
N ALA A 553 21.91 -12.33 15.79
CA ALA A 553 23.00 -11.52 16.32
C ALA A 553 23.74 -12.23 17.48
N SER A 554 23.01 -12.98 18.31
CA SER A 554 23.58 -13.74 19.42
C SER A 554 24.44 -14.93 18.97
N GLN A 555 24.13 -15.53 17.82
CA GLN A 555 24.94 -16.62 17.26
C GLN A 555 26.26 -16.11 16.69
N LYS A 556 26.31 -14.85 16.23
CA LYS A 556 27.53 -14.17 15.81
C LYS A 556 28.25 -13.45 16.95
N GLU A 557 27.86 -13.69 18.21
CA GLU A 557 28.41 -13.04 19.42
C GLU A 557 28.33 -11.50 19.42
N LEU A 558 27.39 -10.93 18.65
CA LEU A 558 27.21 -9.47 18.55
C LEU A 558 26.33 -8.90 19.68
N VAL A 559 25.44 -9.72 20.22
CA VAL A 559 24.48 -9.34 21.27
C VAL A 559 24.39 -10.45 22.31
N ASP A 560 24.45 -10.07 23.59
CA ASP A 560 24.10 -10.96 24.70
C ASP A 560 22.57 -11.09 24.78
N LEU A 561 22.06 -12.20 24.24
CA LEU A 561 20.63 -12.48 24.16
C LEU A 561 19.97 -12.56 25.54
N GLU A 562 20.65 -13.11 26.55
CA GLU A 562 20.06 -13.29 27.88
C GLU A 562 19.87 -11.95 28.58
N LYS A 563 20.87 -11.08 28.48
CA LYS A 563 20.81 -9.72 29.01
C LYS A 563 19.78 -8.89 28.26
N TRP A 564 19.77 -8.93 26.93
CA TRP A 564 18.85 -8.17 26.09
C TRP A 564 17.39 -8.58 26.32
N LEU A 565 17.10 -9.89 26.31
CA LEU A 565 15.75 -10.40 26.61
C LEU A 565 15.30 -10.03 28.01
N SER A 566 16.17 -10.15 29.02
CA SER A 566 15.81 -9.80 30.40
C SER A 566 15.44 -8.32 30.54
N ILE A 567 16.18 -7.42 29.87
CA ILE A 567 15.86 -5.98 29.85
C ILE A 567 14.50 -5.74 29.20
N ASN A 568 14.23 -6.31 28.02
CA ASN A 568 12.97 -6.11 27.31
C ASN A 568 11.76 -6.75 28.00
N LEU A 569 11.91 -7.94 28.60
CA LEU A 569 10.87 -8.58 29.41
C LEU A 569 10.51 -7.72 30.64
N SER A 570 11.50 -7.09 31.27
CA SER A 570 11.25 -6.20 32.41
C SER A 570 10.61 -4.86 32.01
N THR A 571 10.92 -4.37 30.80
CA THR A 571 10.47 -3.05 30.31
C THR A 571 9.07 -3.11 29.72
N TYR A 572 8.80 -4.07 28.83
CA TYR A 572 7.57 -4.17 28.05
C TYR A 572 6.57 -5.22 28.59
N LYS A 573 6.99 -6.05 29.55
CA LYS A 573 6.14 -7.00 30.29
C LYS A 573 5.25 -7.84 29.36
N ASP A 574 3.98 -8.02 29.70
CA ASP A 574 3.00 -8.90 29.06
C ASP A 574 3.02 -8.84 27.52
N VAL A 575 3.16 -7.65 26.93
CA VAL A 575 3.20 -7.47 25.45
C VAL A 575 4.40 -8.21 24.84
N PHE A 576 5.58 -8.06 25.45
CA PHE A 576 6.80 -8.71 24.94
C PHE A 576 6.84 -10.21 25.25
N PHE A 577 6.22 -10.65 26.35
CA PHE A 577 6.01 -12.08 26.62
C PHE A 577 5.16 -12.74 25.54
N GLU A 578 4.08 -12.09 25.12
CA GLU A 578 3.21 -12.59 24.06
C GLU A 578 3.96 -12.73 22.73
N GLU A 579 4.75 -11.72 22.35
CA GLU A 579 5.54 -11.77 21.11
C GLU A 579 6.65 -12.82 21.13
N CYS A 580 7.31 -13.02 22.28
CA CYS A 580 8.25 -14.13 22.45
C CYS A 580 7.56 -15.50 22.29
N LEU A 581 6.36 -15.65 22.85
CA LEU A 581 5.60 -16.89 22.76
C LEU A 581 5.11 -17.16 21.33
N LYS A 582 4.65 -16.13 20.62
CA LYS A 582 4.30 -16.21 19.19
C LYS A 582 5.51 -16.66 18.37
N PHE A 583 6.67 -16.03 18.55
CA PHE A 583 7.90 -16.42 17.87
C PHE A 583 8.27 -17.89 18.12
N VAL A 584 8.22 -18.36 19.37
CA VAL A 584 8.55 -19.76 19.68
C VAL A 584 7.54 -20.72 19.06
N LYS A 585 6.24 -20.40 19.11
CA LYS A 585 5.16 -21.19 18.48
C LYS A 585 5.41 -21.31 16.96
N GLU A 586 5.71 -20.20 16.30
CA GLU A 586 5.97 -20.18 14.86
C GLU A 586 7.18 -21.02 14.45
N VAL A 587 8.30 -20.91 15.18
CA VAL A 587 9.52 -21.64 14.82
C VAL A 587 9.39 -23.14 15.12
N GLN A 588 8.70 -23.55 16.19
CA GLN A 588 8.51 -24.96 16.54
C GLN A 588 7.46 -25.67 15.69
N PHE A 589 6.31 -25.03 15.44
CA PHE A 589 5.17 -25.65 14.75
C PHE A 589 5.13 -25.33 13.25
N GLY A 590 5.94 -24.37 12.79
CA GLY A 590 6.10 -24.02 11.37
C GLY A 590 6.68 -25.15 10.49
N ARG A 591 7.06 -26.29 11.08
CA ARG A 591 7.45 -27.50 10.34
C ARG A 591 6.26 -28.37 9.91
N SER A 592 5.04 -28.08 10.36
CA SER A 592 3.89 -29.00 10.27
C SER A 592 2.57 -28.42 9.73
N GLN A 593 2.52 -27.18 9.25
CA GLN A 593 1.30 -26.59 8.65
C GLN A 593 1.53 -26.11 7.20
N ASP A 594 0.91 -26.86 6.29
CA ASP A 594 0.22 -26.45 5.05
C ASP A 594 0.90 -25.64 3.94
N PHE A 595 0.91 -26.28 2.76
CA PHE A 595 0.89 -25.65 1.45
C PHE A 595 -0.49 -25.01 1.18
N SER A 596 -0.71 -23.75 1.55
CA SER A 596 -1.42 -22.76 0.69
C SER A 596 -1.38 -21.34 1.28
N ALA A 597 -1.17 -20.37 0.39
CA ALA A 597 -1.12 -18.92 0.60
C ALA A 597 0.02 -18.40 1.51
N GLN A 598 1.24 -18.39 0.92
CA GLN A 598 2.48 -17.73 1.37
C GLN A 598 2.78 -17.71 2.89
N PRO A 599 3.19 -18.86 3.47
CA PRO A 599 3.99 -18.86 4.68
C PRO A 599 5.47 -18.67 4.32
N PHE A 600 6.13 -17.74 5.00
CA PHE A 600 7.57 -17.46 4.98
C PHE A 600 8.42 -18.73 4.72
N HIS A 601 8.99 -18.84 3.52
CA HIS A 601 9.97 -19.88 3.21
C HIS A 601 11.28 -19.58 3.93
N HIS A 602 11.35 -19.78 5.25
CA HIS A 602 12.63 -19.72 5.94
C HIS A 602 13.53 -20.83 5.36
N SER A 603 14.71 -20.48 4.83
CA SER A 603 15.72 -21.48 4.48
C SER A 603 15.96 -22.41 5.69
N GLY A 604 16.08 -23.72 5.44
CA GLY A 604 16.29 -24.71 6.50
C GLY A 604 17.48 -24.38 7.41
N ALA A 605 18.46 -23.63 6.91
CA ALA A 605 19.58 -23.13 7.71
C ALA A 605 19.13 -22.09 8.76
N LEU A 606 18.30 -21.12 8.41
CA LEU A 606 17.82 -20.09 9.34
C LEU A 606 16.91 -20.65 10.43
N LEU A 607 16.04 -21.60 10.09
CA LEU A 607 15.22 -22.30 11.07
C LEU A 607 16.06 -23.08 12.07
N ASN A 608 17.12 -23.76 11.61
CA ASN A 608 18.05 -24.44 12.50
C ASN A 608 18.74 -23.44 13.45
N LEU A 609 19.15 -22.28 12.95
CA LEU A 609 19.70 -21.20 13.77
C LEU A 609 18.70 -20.75 14.84
N TYR A 610 17.43 -20.54 14.50
CA TYR A 610 16.43 -20.15 15.50
C TYR A 610 16.19 -21.24 16.54
N MET A 611 16.07 -22.50 16.12
CA MET A 611 15.79 -23.66 16.97
C MET A 611 16.83 -23.85 18.08
N GLU A 612 18.11 -23.59 17.82
CA GLU A 612 19.18 -23.68 18.83
C GLU A 612 18.99 -22.72 20.02
N LYS A 613 18.35 -21.57 19.81
CA LYS A 613 18.18 -20.53 20.84
C LYS A 613 16.83 -20.56 21.53
N ILE A 614 15.86 -21.35 21.03
CA ILE A 614 14.55 -21.54 21.68
C ILE A 614 14.67 -22.00 23.15
N PRO A 615 15.54 -22.97 23.52
CA PRO A 615 15.68 -23.39 24.91
C PRO A 615 16.09 -22.24 25.85
N VAL A 616 16.95 -21.33 25.36
CA VAL A 616 17.39 -20.15 26.11
C VAL A 616 16.22 -19.18 26.33
N ILE A 617 15.44 -18.92 25.27
CA ILE A 617 14.25 -18.06 25.35
C ILE A 617 13.23 -18.66 26.34
N LEU A 618 12.91 -19.95 26.23
CA LEU A 618 11.95 -20.62 27.12
C LEU A 618 12.43 -20.60 28.59
N LYS A 619 13.72 -20.84 28.84
CA LYS A 619 14.30 -20.76 30.19
C LYS A 619 14.17 -19.35 30.78
N LEU A 620 14.42 -18.31 29.99
CA LEU A 620 14.31 -16.91 30.44
C LEU A 620 12.86 -16.48 30.64
N LEU A 621 11.95 -16.88 29.74
CA LEU A 621 10.52 -16.66 29.94
C LEU A 621 10.07 -17.27 31.27
N LYS A 622 10.53 -18.50 31.59
CA LYS A 622 10.27 -19.16 32.89
C LYS A 622 10.81 -18.38 34.08
N ALA A 623 12.06 -17.94 34.00
CA ALA A 623 12.72 -17.20 35.08
C ALA A 623 12.00 -15.88 35.42
N HIS A 624 11.33 -15.29 34.42
CA HIS A 624 10.62 -14.02 34.54
C HIS A 624 9.08 -14.16 34.57
N ILE A 625 8.52 -15.38 34.69
CA ILE A 625 7.05 -15.60 34.78
C ILE A 625 6.41 -14.73 35.87
N GLY A 626 7.12 -14.50 36.98
CA GLY A 626 6.63 -13.65 38.08
C GLY A 626 6.41 -12.17 37.74
N LEU A 627 6.83 -11.71 36.56
CA LEU A 627 6.60 -10.35 36.06
C LEU A 627 5.32 -10.23 35.21
N ILE A 628 4.66 -11.34 34.89
CA ILE A 628 3.46 -11.38 34.04
C ILE A 628 2.24 -10.98 34.85
N THR A 629 1.44 -10.06 34.32
CA THR A 629 0.20 -9.58 34.95
C THR A 629 -1.00 -10.44 34.54
N SER A 630 -0.99 -10.95 33.30
CA SER A 630 -2.02 -11.81 32.72
C SER A 630 -1.89 -13.28 33.15
N THR A 631 -2.90 -13.78 33.87
CA THR A 631 -3.00 -15.19 34.28
C THR A 631 -3.11 -16.15 33.09
N LYS A 632 -3.82 -15.75 32.03
CA LYS A 632 -3.98 -16.55 30.80
C LYS A 632 -2.65 -16.77 30.07
N LEU A 633 -1.81 -15.74 30.00
CA LEU A 633 -0.50 -15.83 29.35
C LEU A 633 0.48 -16.71 30.14
N SER A 634 0.45 -16.60 31.47
CA SER A 634 1.22 -17.47 32.36
C SER A 634 0.87 -18.95 32.17
N GLU A 635 -0.42 -19.28 32.12
CA GLU A 635 -0.88 -20.65 31.87
C GLU A 635 -0.49 -21.16 30.48
N GLU A 636 -0.55 -20.33 29.44
CA GLU A 636 -0.12 -20.72 28.10
C GLU A 636 1.37 -21.03 28.04
N ILE A 637 2.21 -20.21 28.68
CA ILE A 637 3.67 -20.43 28.73
C ILE A 637 3.97 -21.75 29.46
N GLU A 638 3.31 -22.01 30.60
CA GLU A 638 3.50 -23.25 31.36
C GLU A 638 3.06 -24.50 30.56
N LYS A 639 1.87 -24.45 29.93
CA LYS A 639 1.36 -25.54 29.08
C LYS A 639 2.29 -25.80 27.90
N PHE A 640 2.73 -24.75 27.23
CA PHE A 640 3.58 -24.86 26.04
C PHE A 640 4.97 -25.40 26.41
N GLN A 641 5.55 -24.97 27.53
CA GLN A 641 6.82 -25.51 28.02
C GLN A 641 6.74 -27.01 28.33
N ALA A 642 5.63 -27.48 28.91
CA ALA A 642 5.44 -28.91 29.18
C ALA A 642 5.47 -29.76 27.88
N VAL A 643 4.83 -29.28 26.81
CA VAL A 643 4.83 -29.94 25.49
C VAL A 643 6.23 -29.99 24.86
N VAL A 644 7.01 -28.92 25.01
CA VAL A 644 8.38 -28.84 24.45
C VAL A 644 9.36 -29.75 25.20
N LEU A 645 9.26 -29.81 26.52
CA LEU A 645 10.09 -30.68 27.36
C LEU A 645 9.83 -32.18 27.10
N ASP A 646 8.57 -32.56 26.81
CA ASP A 646 8.24 -33.94 26.42
C ASP A 646 8.71 -34.30 25.00
N SER A 647 8.83 -33.30 24.10
CA SER A 647 9.23 -33.50 22.71
C SER A 647 10.75 -33.55 22.48
N THR A 648 11.58 -33.23 23.49
CA THR A 648 13.05 -33.21 23.38
C THR A 648 13.76 -33.96 24.52
N PRO A 649 13.88 -35.30 24.46
CA PRO A 649 14.45 -36.08 25.56
C PRO A 649 15.99 -36.06 25.64
N ARG A 650 16.70 -35.21 24.87
CA ARG A 650 18.18 -35.22 24.80
C ARG A 650 18.90 -34.29 25.78
N LEU A 651 18.21 -33.59 26.68
CA LEU A 651 18.84 -32.61 27.58
C LEU A 651 18.77 -32.97 29.07
N GLN A 652 18.63 -34.25 29.41
CA GLN A 652 18.90 -34.75 30.76
C GLN A 652 19.95 -35.85 30.70
N ASN A 653 21.20 -35.47 30.46
CA ASN A 653 22.38 -36.07 31.08
C ASN A 653 23.58 -35.19 30.75
N GLY A 654 23.99 -34.39 31.73
CA GLY A 654 25.26 -33.68 31.67
C GLY A 654 26.39 -34.67 31.88
N GLU A 655 26.97 -35.16 30.79
CA GLU A 655 28.34 -35.68 30.76
C GLU A 655 28.98 -35.28 29.43
N ALA A 656 30.15 -34.68 29.52
CA ALA A 656 30.96 -34.26 28.39
C ALA A 656 31.37 -35.48 27.55
N ALA A 657 30.98 -35.51 26.28
CA ALA A 657 31.60 -36.35 25.28
C ALA A 657 31.47 -35.73 23.88
N ASP A 658 32.55 -35.83 23.14
CA ASP A 658 32.91 -35.09 21.94
C ASP A 658 31.89 -35.09 20.80
N SER A 659 31.97 -34.01 20.02
CA SER A 659 31.36 -33.82 18.72
C SER A 659 31.63 -34.99 17.77
N SER A 660 30.58 -35.75 17.43
CA SER A 660 30.53 -36.50 16.17
C SER A 660 29.09 -36.76 15.73
N THR A 661 28.78 -36.20 14.55
CA THR A 661 27.77 -36.66 13.57
C THR A 661 26.32 -36.86 14.07
N SER A 662 25.49 -35.83 13.89
CA SER A 662 24.05 -36.02 13.67
C SER A 662 23.83 -36.53 12.26
N GLU A 663 23.97 -37.83 12.05
CA GLU A 663 23.41 -38.50 10.88
C GLU A 663 22.00 -38.99 11.22
N GLY A 664 21.06 -38.84 10.28
CA GLY A 664 19.85 -39.64 10.27
C GLY A 664 20.20 -41.14 10.27
N TYR A 665 19.21 -42.01 10.40
CA TYR A 665 19.45 -43.44 10.24
C TYR A 665 20.28 -43.66 8.96
N ALA A 666 21.33 -44.47 9.04
CA ALA A 666 22.17 -44.75 7.88
C ALA A 666 21.28 -45.25 6.73
N ASP A 667 21.51 -44.78 5.50
CA ASP A 667 20.66 -45.03 4.32
C ASP A 667 20.35 -46.53 4.11
N ASP A 668 21.23 -47.41 4.56
CA ASP A 668 21.07 -48.86 4.51
C ASP A 668 20.04 -49.42 5.51
N ILE A 669 19.84 -48.76 6.66
CA ILE A 669 18.80 -49.08 7.66
C ILE A 669 17.43 -48.63 7.16
N GLU A 670 17.34 -47.44 6.58
CA GLU A 670 16.08 -46.92 6.03
C GLU A 670 15.61 -47.75 4.81
N ALA A 671 16.54 -48.13 3.92
CA ALA A 671 16.24 -49.01 2.80
C ALA A 671 15.75 -50.40 3.27
N GLU A 672 16.33 -50.94 4.34
CA GLU A 672 15.93 -52.21 4.93
C GLU A 672 14.55 -52.12 5.61
N ALA A 673 14.28 -51.05 6.37
CA ALA A 673 12.97 -50.75 6.95
C ALA A 673 11.87 -50.61 5.88
N ASN A 674 12.14 -49.85 4.81
CA ASN A 674 11.21 -49.66 3.70
C ASN A 674 10.95 -50.96 2.93
N SER A 675 11.96 -51.83 2.79
CA SER A 675 11.79 -53.16 2.18
C SER A 675 10.78 -54.02 2.96
N TYR A 676 10.82 -53.99 4.30
CA TYR A 676 9.84 -54.71 5.11
C TYR A 676 8.41 -54.16 4.94
N PHE A 677 8.23 -52.83 4.93
CA PHE A 677 6.92 -52.24 4.63
C PHE A 677 6.41 -52.60 3.23
N HIS A 678 7.28 -52.59 2.21
CA HIS A 678 6.92 -53.02 0.86
C HIS A 678 6.53 -54.51 0.79
N GLN A 679 7.24 -55.39 1.49
CA GLN A 679 6.89 -56.82 1.56
C GLN A 679 5.54 -57.04 2.26
N MET A 680 5.21 -56.23 3.26
CA MET A 680 3.92 -56.26 3.92
C MET A 680 2.78 -55.76 3.01
N PHE A 681 2.94 -54.59 2.37
CA PHE A 681 1.90 -54.04 1.49
C PHE A 681 1.71 -54.86 0.20
N SER A 682 2.74 -55.56 -0.27
CA SER A 682 2.65 -56.50 -1.40
C SER A 682 2.10 -57.88 -1.02
N GLY A 683 1.93 -58.17 0.27
CA GLY A 683 1.40 -59.44 0.78
C GLY A 683 2.42 -60.59 0.82
N GLN A 684 3.71 -60.30 0.68
CA GLN A 684 4.80 -61.28 0.82
C GLN A 684 5.13 -61.57 2.29
N LEU A 685 4.87 -60.61 3.18
CA LEU A 685 5.00 -60.72 4.62
C LEU A 685 3.64 -60.49 5.27
N THR A 686 3.20 -61.39 6.16
CA THR A 686 1.94 -61.20 6.90
C THR A 686 2.13 -60.21 8.05
N ILE A 687 1.04 -59.55 8.46
CA ILE A 687 1.08 -58.56 9.54
C ILE A 687 1.53 -59.22 10.85
N GLU A 688 1.09 -60.45 11.12
CA GLU A 688 1.50 -61.20 12.30
C GLU A 688 3.00 -61.52 12.30
N ALA A 689 3.57 -61.81 11.12
CA ALA A 689 5.01 -62.05 10.97
C ALA A 689 5.82 -60.75 11.17
N MET A 690 5.29 -59.61 10.71
CA MET A 690 5.88 -58.29 10.95
C MET A 690 5.91 -57.96 12.45
N VAL A 691 4.80 -58.14 13.16
CA VAL A 691 4.71 -57.88 14.60
C VAL A 691 5.65 -58.79 15.38
N GLN A 692 5.76 -60.07 15.01
CA GLN A 692 6.72 -61.00 15.63
C GLN A 692 8.18 -60.59 15.37
N MET A 693 8.48 -60.08 14.18
CA MET A 693 9.82 -59.55 13.85
C MET A 693 10.14 -58.32 14.70
N LEU A 694 9.24 -57.33 14.75
CA LEU A 694 9.41 -56.11 15.56
C LEU A 694 9.56 -56.44 17.05
N ALA A 695 8.80 -57.41 17.57
CA ALA A 695 8.94 -57.89 18.94
C ALA A 695 10.32 -58.51 19.22
N ARG A 696 10.87 -59.29 18.26
CA ARG A 696 12.23 -59.84 18.38
C ARG A 696 13.29 -58.76 18.29
N PHE A 697 13.16 -57.81 17.38
CA PHE A 697 14.12 -56.71 17.20
C PHE A 697 14.14 -55.75 18.38
N LYS A 698 12.98 -55.54 19.03
CA LYS A 698 12.88 -54.80 20.28
C LYS A 698 13.72 -55.40 21.41
N GLU A 699 13.73 -56.72 21.53
CA GLU A 699 14.46 -57.45 22.59
C GLU A 699 15.86 -57.93 22.16
N SER A 700 16.27 -57.64 20.92
CA SER A 700 17.54 -58.10 20.38
C SER A 700 18.73 -57.33 20.97
N SER A 701 19.79 -58.06 21.31
CA SER A 701 21.09 -57.48 21.67
C SER A 701 21.90 -57.00 20.46
N VAL A 702 21.40 -57.20 19.24
CA VAL A 702 22.06 -56.78 17.99
C VAL A 702 21.70 -55.33 17.69
N LYS A 703 22.68 -54.42 17.75
CA LYS A 703 22.49 -52.97 17.53
C LYS A 703 21.76 -52.65 16.21
N ARG A 704 22.06 -53.37 15.13
CA ARG A 704 21.41 -53.16 13.82
C ARG A 704 19.91 -53.45 13.86
N GLU A 705 19.51 -54.57 14.47
CA GLU A 705 18.10 -54.96 14.58
C GLU A 705 17.31 -53.93 15.43
N HIS A 706 17.94 -53.43 16.50
CA HIS A 706 17.34 -52.39 17.33
C HIS A 706 17.15 -51.06 16.58
N SER A 707 18.14 -50.65 15.77
CA SER A 707 18.03 -49.45 14.93
C SER A 707 16.98 -49.57 13.83
N ILE A 708 16.83 -50.76 13.22
CA ILE A 708 15.74 -51.03 12.26
C ILE A 708 14.38 -50.93 12.96
N PHE A 709 14.26 -51.47 14.18
CA PHE A 709 13.04 -51.33 14.97
C PHE A 709 12.69 -49.88 15.26
N GLU A 710 13.64 -49.07 15.74
CA GLU A 710 13.39 -47.64 16.01
C GLU A 710 13.01 -46.86 14.73
N CYS A 711 13.68 -47.13 13.61
CA CYS A 711 13.36 -46.54 12.32
C CYS A 711 11.95 -46.93 11.84
N MET A 712 11.58 -48.21 11.92
CA MET A 712 10.26 -48.67 11.50
C MET A 712 9.13 -48.11 12.38
N ILE A 713 9.33 -48.02 13.70
CA ILE A 713 8.34 -47.42 14.60
C ILE A 713 8.22 -45.91 14.35
N GLY A 714 9.35 -45.20 14.20
CA GLY A 714 9.37 -43.79 13.86
C GLY A 714 8.59 -43.51 12.56
N ASN A 715 8.89 -44.26 11.50
CA ASN A 715 8.20 -44.14 10.22
C ASN A 715 6.70 -44.45 10.35
N LEU A 716 6.29 -45.45 11.13
CA LEU A 716 4.87 -45.78 11.30
C LEU A 716 4.08 -44.64 11.98
N PHE A 717 4.66 -43.99 13.01
CA PHE A 717 4.02 -42.86 13.68
C PHE A 717 4.07 -41.58 12.84
N GLU A 718 5.15 -41.36 12.08
CA GLU A 718 5.21 -40.25 11.13
C GLU A 718 4.23 -40.43 9.96
N GLU A 719 3.94 -41.67 9.55
CA GLU A 719 3.01 -41.98 8.47
C GLU A 719 1.53 -41.88 8.88
N TYR A 720 1.22 -41.83 10.19
CA TYR A 720 -0.14 -41.67 10.70
C TYR A 720 -0.87 -40.47 10.05
N ARG A 721 -0.16 -39.35 9.83
CA ARG A 721 -0.72 -38.15 9.18
C ARG A 721 -1.08 -38.33 7.70
N PHE A 722 -0.55 -39.38 7.05
CA PHE A 722 -0.83 -39.71 5.65
C PHE A 722 -1.86 -40.83 5.48
N PHE A 723 -2.30 -41.48 6.57
CA PHE A 723 -3.36 -42.51 6.54
C PHE A 723 -4.64 -42.07 5.81
N PRO A 724 -5.11 -40.81 5.90
CA PRO A 724 -6.27 -40.35 5.12
C PRO A 724 -6.08 -40.41 3.59
N LYS A 725 -4.82 -40.46 3.12
CA LYS A 725 -4.45 -40.56 1.70
C LYS A 725 -4.13 -41.99 1.25
N TYR A 726 -4.12 -42.95 2.16
CA TYR A 726 -3.83 -44.35 1.83
C TYR A 726 -5.00 -44.97 1.06
N PRO A 727 -4.75 -45.77 0.01
CA PRO A 727 -5.80 -46.57 -0.59
C PRO A 727 -6.35 -47.58 0.43
N GLU A 728 -7.64 -47.88 0.34
CA GLU A 728 -8.39 -48.62 1.36
C GLU A 728 -7.74 -49.95 1.78
N ARG A 729 -7.13 -50.67 0.84
CA ARG A 729 -6.42 -51.92 1.10
C ARG A 729 -5.18 -51.71 1.99
N GLN A 730 -4.34 -50.73 1.67
CA GLN A 730 -3.13 -50.41 2.41
C GLN A 730 -3.47 -49.80 3.77
N LEU A 731 -4.52 -48.98 3.84
CA LEU A 731 -5.01 -48.42 5.10
C LEU A 731 -5.47 -49.51 6.07
N ARG A 732 -6.21 -50.51 5.60
CA ARG A 732 -6.61 -51.66 6.45
C ARG A 732 -5.41 -52.45 6.94
N ILE A 733 -4.37 -52.63 6.11
CA ILE A 733 -3.13 -53.32 6.51
C ILE A 733 -2.39 -52.50 7.57
N ALA A 734 -2.23 -51.19 7.36
CA ALA A 734 -1.57 -50.29 8.31
C ALA A 734 -2.34 -50.20 9.64
N ALA A 735 -3.67 -50.16 9.60
CA ALA A 735 -4.52 -50.09 10.80
C ALA A 735 -4.53 -51.37 11.66
N VAL A 736 -4.16 -52.52 11.08
CA VAL A 736 -4.00 -53.78 11.84
C VAL A 736 -2.56 -53.94 12.35
N LEU A 737 -1.58 -53.32 11.68
CA LEU A 737 -0.19 -53.28 12.15
C LEU A 737 -0.03 -52.31 13.33
N PHE A 738 -0.68 -51.15 13.26
CA PHE A 738 -0.75 -50.14 14.33
C PHE A 738 -1.55 -50.68 15.51
#